data_AF-A0A2E3Y8T9-F1
#
_entry.id   AF-A0A2E3Y8T9-F1
#
_cell.length_a   1.000
_cell.length_b   1.000
_cell.length_c   1.000
_cell.angle_alpha   90.00
_cell.angle_beta   90.00
_cell.angle_gamma   90.00
#
_symmetry.space_group_name_H-M   'P 1'
#
loop_
_entity.id
_entity.type
_entity.pdbx_description
1 polymer ?
#
loop_
_entity_poly.entity_id
_entity_poly.type
_entity_poly.pdbx_seq_one_letter_code
_entity_poly.pdbx_strand_id
1 'polypeptide(L)'
;MSTDEIPYTAPDRLVRDFASRGLVILSPDDLGLPLDIHERVYVQEKAAVDANQPVTPSRIPEVLEVLNSPGLVQACDQLVGKNWAIVPFTHNASFISGGRDQHWHKDDNGPYNGRKQRHHQAVQIEMLYFPQAVRSDMGPTATIPYSQYWGSNHEENHDNFAGADHLDFAYHISGMEAKRVSGPDSEYDVEDIINRRTEHDVRMREAVTNTGWPLVQQFEAAPLKAGSIVLYSHNTFHRGNHRRDDWRTWKDNPRFMWRFWLYRTTDPDLTQPEISPKTVNVDWSDPAVDPLTGIDLSTAGDDVTAVWRYHDHWIRTGQPPAPAQADTTDDRESKAAALAEQLYAKGESAEPLRIGAAYQLAAIGHPALACAHLARALYDDRESVRRAATYGLIAVGHEATPILLEAAASPIKWVRKAGVYGLGDASLLTEQVLSIVTTRLAEDPSVYVRSVAAGSLGCLGRRAVATGEGVELIPACLDALVQSLAREENRLAMDRAQQRSIKFTRPTDDSDVCEGGGIDFGLDRFKPVRSAVRENALWSIVILCSHGADLLGTALGPAVDALRQIIADEENVFCVGFAMDALSRLVHLPVDDTSEPIVPEPIMTDLRDQLLTILGDAPVRGWEALVRAGVSPDAIDAFAPPA
;
A
#
# COMPACT_ATOMS: atom_id res chain seq x y z
N MET A 1 1.16 36.41 0.02
CA MET A 1 0.97 34.96 -0.11
C MET A 1 -0.53 34.75 -0.19
N SER A 2 -1.04 34.10 -1.24
CA SER A 2 -2.47 33.78 -1.33
C SER A 2 -2.85 33.04 -0.03
N THR A 3 -3.85 33.59 0.64
CA THR A 3 -4.47 33.11 1.88
C THR A 3 -5.48 32.00 1.61
N ASP A 4 -5.50 31.47 0.39
CA ASP A 4 -6.53 30.55 -0.05
C ASP A 4 -6.14 29.15 0.41
N GLU A 5 -7.00 28.57 1.24
CA GLU A 5 -6.90 27.17 1.64
C GLU A 5 -6.76 26.28 0.40
N ILE A 6 -5.98 25.20 0.49
CA ILE A 6 -5.90 24.26 -0.64
C ILE A 6 -7.29 23.66 -0.89
N PRO A 7 -7.64 23.36 -2.15
CA PRO A 7 -8.93 22.74 -2.44
C PRO A 7 -8.97 21.30 -1.92
N TYR A 8 -9.99 20.97 -1.14
CA TYR A 8 -10.28 19.61 -0.72
C TYR A 8 -10.92 18.81 -1.86
N THR A 9 -10.69 17.50 -1.86
CA THR A 9 -11.23 16.59 -2.88
C THR A 9 -12.71 16.34 -2.63
N ALA A 10 -13.55 16.69 -3.61
CA ALA A 10 -14.99 16.41 -3.54
C ALA A 10 -15.26 14.89 -3.65
N PRO A 11 -16.28 14.34 -2.97
CA PRO A 11 -16.57 12.90 -2.98
C PRO A 11 -16.76 12.29 -4.37
N ASP A 12 -17.39 13.01 -5.31
CA ASP A 12 -17.64 12.56 -6.69
C ASP A 12 -16.36 12.53 -7.55
N ARG A 13 -15.35 13.31 -7.17
CA ARG A 13 -14.02 13.36 -7.80
C ARG A 13 -13.04 12.35 -7.23
N LEU A 14 -13.31 11.78 -6.06
CA LEU A 14 -12.37 11.02 -5.25
C LEU A 14 -11.60 9.95 -6.04
N VAL A 15 -12.32 9.03 -6.69
CA VAL A 15 -11.71 7.92 -7.44
C VAL A 15 -10.91 8.42 -8.65
N ARG A 16 -11.47 9.40 -9.39
CA ARG A 16 -10.83 9.96 -10.59
C ARG A 16 -9.52 10.66 -10.23
N ASP A 17 -9.57 11.48 -9.20
CA ASP A 17 -8.42 12.23 -8.71
C ASP A 17 -7.36 11.28 -8.16
N PHE A 18 -7.76 10.27 -7.38
CA PHE A 18 -6.83 9.27 -6.87
C PHE A 18 -6.19 8.45 -7.98
N ALA A 19 -6.96 7.98 -8.98
CA ALA A 19 -6.46 7.20 -10.10
C ALA A 19 -5.45 7.96 -10.97
N SER A 20 -5.66 9.26 -11.19
CA SER A 20 -4.75 10.09 -11.98
C SER A 20 -3.59 10.65 -11.14
N ARG A 21 -3.91 11.43 -10.11
CA ARG A 21 -2.97 12.20 -9.29
C ARG A 21 -2.25 11.36 -8.23
N GLY A 22 -2.83 10.22 -7.82
CA GLY A 22 -2.29 9.39 -6.74
C GLY A 22 -2.38 10.02 -5.35
N LEU A 23 -3.17 11.10 -5.21
CA LEU A 23 -3.29 11.93 -4.00
C LEU A 23 -4.68 12.58 -3.93
N VAL A 24 -5.32 12.52 -2.77
CA VAL A 24 -6.57 13.21 -2.44
C VAL A 24 -6.51 13.73 -1.00
N ILE A 25 -7.29 14.77 -0.71
CA ILE A 25 -7.31 15.41 0.61
C ILE A 25 -8.76 15.56 1.07
N LEU A 26 -9.09 14.94 2.20
CA LEU A 26 -10.43 15.00 2.79
C LEU A 26 -10.55 16.19 3.73
N SER A 27 -11.67 16.90 3.63
CA SER A 27 -12.00 17.99 4.54
C SER A 27 -12.39 17.44 5.92
N PRO A 28 -11.97 18.06 7.03
CA PRO A 28 -12.49 17.72 8.36
C PRO A 28 -14.03 17.83 8.43
N ASP A 29 -14.61 18.77 7.67
CA ASP A 29 -16.06 19.00 7.63
C ASP A 29 -16.83 17.79 7.05
N ASP A 30 -16.18 16.98 6.20
CA ASP A 30 -16.78 15.83 5.52
C ASP A 30 -16.61 14.52 6.30
N LEU A 31 -15.84 14.51 7.40
CA LEU A 31 -15.59 13.29 8.18
C LEU A 31 -16.81 12.82 8.97
N GLY A 32 -17.78 13.70 9.23
CA GLY A 32 -18.95 13.40 10.05
C GLY A 32 -18.62 13.30 11.54
N LEU A 33 -17.60 14.03 12.00
CA LEU A 33 -17.22 14.13 13.41
C LEU A 33 -17.41 15.55 13.96
N PRO A 34 -17.65 15.72 15.27
CA PRO A 34 -17.53 17.02 15.93
C PRO A 34 -16.10 17.57 15.77
N LEU A 35 -15.97 18.80 15.23
CA LEU A 35 -14.66 19.39 14.91
C LEU A 35 -13.72 19.55 16.14
N ASP A 36 -14.28 19.59 17.35
CA ASP A 36 -13.49 19.73 18.59
C ASP A 36 -12.66 18.48 18.91
N ILE A 37 -12.97 17.32 18.31
CA ILE A 37 -12.17 16.09 18.47
C ILE A 37 -10.71 16.30 18.04
N HIS A 38 -10.47 17.08 16.98
CA HIS A 38 -9.14 17.32 16.45
C HIS A 38 -8.30 18.13 17.46
N GLU A 39 -8.90 19.11 18.12
CA GLU A 39 -8.27 19.86 19.19
C GLU A 39 -7.98 18.97 20.41
N ARG A 40 -8.93 18.10 20.81
CA ARG A 40 -8.71 17.14 21.91
C ARG A 40 -7.52 16.22 21.63
N VAL A 41 -7.43 15.66 20.41
CA VAL A 41 -6.28 14.84 19.99
C VAL A 41 -4.98 15.66 20.08
N TYR A 42 -4.98 16.87 19.50
CA TYR A 42 -3.79 17.74 19.49
C TYR A 42 -3.29 18.08 20.90
N VAL A 43 -4.20 18.42 21.82
CA VAL A 43 -3.86 18.78 23.21
C VAL A 43 -3.29 17.58 23.97
N GLN A 44 -3.92 16.41 23.86
CA GLN A 44 -3.44 15.19 24.51
C GLN A 44 -2.08 14.76 23.97
N GLU A 45 -1.90 14.87 22.65
CA GLU A 45 -0.65 14.55 22.00
C GLU A 45 0.48 15.48 22.45
N LYS A 46 0.22 16.78 22.46
CA LYS A 46 1.18 17.76 22.97
C LYS A 46 1.54 17.48 24.43
N ALA A 47 0.57 17.16 25.28
CA ALA A 47 0.80 16.81 26.67
C ALA A 47 1.68 15.56 26.83
N ALA A 48 1.44 14.52 26.03
CA ALA A 48 2.24 13.30 26.03
C ALA A 48 3.69 13.57 25.59
N VAL A 49 3.87 14.34 24.51
CA VAL A 49 5.20 14.73 24.01
C VAL A 49 5.96 15.59 25.03
N ASP A 50 5.31 16.60 25.62
CA ASP A 50 5.91 17.44 26.66
C ASP A 50 6.30 16.63 27.91
N ALA A 51 5.56 15.56 28.21
CA ALA A 51 5.85 14.62 29.29
C ALA A 51 6.82 13.49 28.91
N ASN A 52 7.34 13.46 27.67
CA ASN A 52 8.19 12.40 27.14
C ASN A 52 7.56 11.00 27.26
N GLN A 53 6.25 10.90 27.02
CA GLN A 53 5.49 9.68 27.03
C GLN A 53 5.24 9.16 25.60
N PRO A 54 5.13 7.84 25.39
CA PRO A 54 4.77 7.29 24.09
C PRO A 54 3.40 7.77 23.60
N VAL A 55 3.35 8.30 22.38
CA VAL A 55 2.12 8.65 21.68
C VAL A 55 1.61 7.40 20.97
N THR A 56 0.49 6.86 21.43
CA THR A 56 -0.12 5.63 20.90
C THR A 56 -1.63 5.75 20.81
N PRO A 57 -2.31 4.99 19.95
CA PRO A 57 -3.77 4.97 19.89
C PRO A 57 -4.43 4.59 21.22
N SER A 58 -3.77 3.76 22.05
CA SER A 58 -4.29 3.43 23.40
C SER A 58 -4.25 4.59 24.39
N ARG A 59 -3.31 5.54 24.23
CA ARG A 59 -3.21 6.74 25.08
C ARG A 59 -4.13 7.86 24.59
N ILE A 60 -4.41 7.90 23.29
CA ILE A 60 -5.21 8.94 22.63
C ILE A 60 -6.29 8.23 21.81
N PRO A 61 -7.30 7.63 22.48
CA PRO A 61 -8.30 6.79 21.82
C PRO A 61 -9.17 7.54 20.82
N GLU A 62 -9.27 8.87 20.89
CA GLU A 62 -10.00 9.68 19.91
C GLU A 62 -9.46 9.54 18.48
N VAL A 63 -8.19 9.14 18.30
CA VAL A 63 -7.66 8.80 16.97
C VAL A 63 -8.37 7.58 16.37
N LEU A 64 -8.81 6.63 17.20
CA LEU A 64 -9.56 5.45 16.76
C LEU A 64 -10.99 5.84 16.32
N GLU A 65 -11.57 6.89 16.91
CA GLU A 65 -12.83 7.47 16.44
C GLU A 65 -12.64 8.13 15.05
N VAL A 66 -11.52 8.83 14.82
CA VAL A 66 -11.18 9.39 13.50
C VAL A 66 -11.07 8.29 12.44
N LEU A 67 -10.39 7.17 12.77
CA LEU A 67 -10.24 6.02 11.87
C LEU A 67 -11.58 5.37 11.48
N ASN A 68 -12.61 5.52 12.31
CA ASN A 68 -13.96 4.99 12.05
C ASN A 68 -14.99 6.08 11.75
N SER A 69 -14.53 7.29 11.43
CA SER A 69 -15.41 8.39 11.06
C SER A 69 -16.17 8.04 9.76
N PRO A 70 -17.49 8.32 9.69
CA PRO A 70 -18.31 7.92 8.53
C PRO A 70 -17.74 8.39 7.19
N GLY A 71 -17.24 9.63 7.14
CA GLY A 71 -16.68 10.20 5.91
C GLY A 71 -15.37 9.55 5.47
N LEU A 72 -14.47 9.24 6.42
CA LEU A 72 -13.24 8.51 6.11
C LEU A 72 -13.55 7.09 5.62
N VAL A 73 -14.41 6.37 6.33
CA VAL A 73 -14.81 5.00 5.96
C VAL A 73 -15.42 5.01 4.56
N GLN A 74 -16.32 5.93 4.26
CA GLN A 74 -16.93 6.05 2.93
C GLN A 74 -15.90 6.38 1.83
N ALA A 75 -14.92 7.23 2.10
CA ALA A 75 -13.87 7.55 1.15
C ALA A 75 -12.95 6.33 0.90
N CYS A 76 -12.54 5.63 1.96
CA CYS A 76 -11.72 4.43 1.86
C CYS A 76 -12.48 3.27 1.18
N ASP A 77 -13.77 3.08 1.46
CA ASP A 77 -14.60 2.07 0.79
C ASP A 77 -14.63 2.28 -0.73
N GLN A 78 -14.62 3.53 -1.20
CA GLN A 78 -14.55 3.83 -2.64
C GLN A 78 -13.18 3.58 -3.27
N LEU A 79 -12.08 3.75 -2.51
CA LEU A 79 -10.71 3.64 -3.04
C LEU A 79 -10.15 2.22 -2.90
N VAL A 80 -10.24 1.65 -1.70
CA VAL A 80 -9.65 0.36 -1.32
C VAL A 80 -10.70 -0.69 -0.99
N GLY A 81 -11.99 -0.44 -1.26
CA GLY A 81 -13.06 -1.40 -1.02
C GLY A 81 -13.50 -1.49 0.44
N LYS A 82 -14.66 -2.10 0.66
CA LYS A 82 -15.22 -2.30 2.00
C LYS A 82 -14.30 -3.15 2.87
N ASN A 83 -14.52 -3.09 4.18
CA ASN A 83 -13.79 -3.89 5.17
C ASN A 83 -12.27 -3.71 5.14
N TRP A 84 -11.76 -2.65 4.52
CA TRP A 84 -10.32 -2.38 4.44
C TRP A 84 -9.62 -2.51 5.79
N ALA A 85 -8.37 -2.93 5.75
CA ALA A 85 -7.56 -3.25 6.92
C ALA A 85 -6.45 -2.23 7.11
N ILE A 86 -5.90 -2.17 8.32
CA ILE A 86 -4.73 -1.37 8.66
C ILE A 86 -3.59 -2.31 8.97
N VAL A 87 -2.42 -2.06 8.39
CA VAL A 87 -1.23 -2.85 8.68
C VAL A 87 -0.82 -2.61 10.14
N PRO A 88 -0.80 -3.64 10.99
CA PRO A 88 -0.58 -3.47 12.42
C PRO A 88 0.88 -3.17 12.74
N PHE A 89 1.12 -2.32 13.74
CA PHE A 89 2.46 -1.95 14.23
C PHE A 89 3.40 -1.28 13.21
N THR A 90 2.91 -0.84 12.04
CA THR A 90 3.71 -0.17 11.00
C THR A 90 3.47 1.33 10.99
N HIS A 91 4.38 2.13 11.57
CA HIS A 91 4.25 3.59 11.61
C HIS A 91 2.92 4.14 12.19
N ASN A 92 2.16 3.34 12.94
CA ASN A 92 0.88 3.70 13.58
C ASN A 92 1.11 4.57 14.83
N ALA A 93 1.90 5.62 14.67
CA ALA A 93 2.31 6.58 15.67
C ALA A 93 2.38 7.97 15.04
N SER A 94 2.44 8.99 15.89
CA SER A 94 2.55 10.35 15.40
C SER A 94 3.99 10.79 15.14
N PHE A 95 4.15 11.62 14.11
CA PHE A 95 5.40 12.21 13.68
C PHE A 95 5.41 13.73 13.88
N ILE A 96 6.45 14.20 14.57
CA ILE A 96 6.68 15.63 14.82
C ILE A 96 7.63 16.17 13.75
N SER A 97 7.29 17.30 13.14
CA SER A 97 8.19 17.97 12.18
C SER A 97 9.41 18.53 12.89
N GLY A 98 10.54 18.56 12.21
CA GLY A 98 11.72 19.28 12.67
C GLY A 98 12.44 19.98 11.53
N GLY A 99 13.72 20.26 11.74
CA GLY A 99 14.57 20.96 10.77
C GLY A 99 15.36 20.05 9.84
N ARG A 100 15.01 18.77 9.70
CA ARG A 100 15.66 17.84 8.77
C ARG A 100 14.72 17.52 7.61
N ASP A 101 15.31 17.26 6.46
CA ASP A 101 14.65 16.72 5.28
C ASP A 101 14.84 15.21 5.20
N GLN A 102 13.93 14.55 4.47
CA GLN A 102 14.15 13.22 3.92
C GLN A 102 14.38 13.32 2.42
N HIS A 103 15.06 12.32 1.84
CA HIS A 103 15.10 12.14 0.39
C HIS A 103 13.73 11.68 -0.14
N TRP A 104 13.52 11.80 -1.45
CA TRP A 104 12.35 11.24 -2.13
C TRP A 104 12.39 9.71 -2.16
N HIS A 105 11.35 9.08 -1.62
CA HIS A 105 11.21 7.65 -1.64
C HIS A 105 9.78 7.18 -1.87
N LYS A 106 9.62 5.94 -2.33
CA LYS A 106 8.41 5.14 -2.16
C LYS A 106 8.70 4.11 -1.09
N ASP A 107 7.89 4.07 -0.05
CA ASP A 107 8.06 3.08 1.01
C ASP A 107 7.92 1.66 0.46
N ASP A 108 8.52 0.72 1.18
CA ASP A 108 8.36 -0.69 0.91
C ASP A 108 6.89 -1.10 1.07
N ASN A 109 6.42 -2.07 0.28
CA ASN A 109 5.02 -2.49 0.35
C ASN A 109 4.74 -3.18 1.69
N GLY A 110 3.53 -3.01 2.21
CA GLY A 110 3.08 -3.75 3.39
C GLY A 110 2.87 -5.25 3.10
N PRO A 111 3.19 -6.14 4.04
CA PRO A 111 4.10 -5.95 5.18
C PRO A 111 5.53 -5.62 4.69
N TYR A 112 6.38 -4.86 5.40
CA TYR A 112 7.69 -4.35 4.91
C TYR A 112 8.59 -5.46 4.36
N ASN A 113 8.37 -5.87 3.12
CA ASN A 113 8.98 -6.99 2.45
C ASN A 113 9.81 -6.45 1.32
N GLY A 114 11.10 -6.23 1.60
CA GLY A 114 11.98 -5.58 0.66
C GLY A 114 11.85 -6.24 -0.69
N ARG A 115 11.36 -5.47 -1.66
CA ARG A 115 11.26 -5.84 -3.07
C ARG A 115 10.09 -6.78 -3.39
N LYS A 116 8.96 -6.69 -2.67
CA LYS A 116 7.65 -7.16 -3.17
C LYS A 116 7.29 -6.39 -4.46
N GLN A 117 6.70 -7.05 -5.46
CA GLN A 117 6.21 -6.33 -6.65
C GLN A 117 5.20 -5.27 -6.24
N ARG A 118 5.31 -4.05 -6.78
CA ARG A 118 4.37 -2.95 -6.50
C ARG A 118 3.10 -3.19 -7.28
N HIS A 119 1.95 -3.14 -6.61
CA HIS A 119 0.67 -3.15 -7.30
C HIS A 119 0.38 -1.73 -7.80
N HIS A 120 0.19 -1.52 -9.09
CA HIS A 120 -0.33 -0.24 -9.57
C HIS A 120 -1.78 -0.01 -9.13
N GLN A 121 -2.54 -1.10 -8.98
CA GLN A 121 -3.88 -1.11 -8.43
C GLN A 121 -3.91 -0.55 -6.99
N ALA A 122 -5.01 0.09 -6.61
CA ALA A 122 -5.22 0.62 -5.26
C ALA A 122 -5.51 -0.50 -4.25
N VAL A 123 -4.52 -1.37 -4.02
CA VAL A 123 -4.55 -2.41 -3.00
C VAL A 123 -3.99 -1.93 -1.67
N GLN A 124 -3.15 -0.88 -1.68
CA GLN A 124 -2.57 -0.26 -0.51
C GLN A 124 -2.56 1.26 -0.69
N ILE A 125 -2.95 2.00 0.36
CA ILE A 125 -2.91 3.46 0.40
C ILE A 125 -2.32 3.94 1.73
N GLU A 126 -1.74 5.12 1.69
CA GLU A 126 -1.16 5.83 2.83
C GLU A 126 -2.16 6.87 3.32
N MET A 127 -2.38 6.93 4.63
CA MET A 127 -3.22 7.92 5.28
C MET A 127 -2.41 8.76 6.25
N LEU A 128 -2.48 10.08 6.09
CA LEU A 128 -1.92 11.06 7.02
C LEU A 128 -3.03 11.88 7.64
N TYR A 129 -3.13 11.86 8.97
CA TYR A 129 -4.09 12.66 9.72
C TYR A 129 -3.39 13.77 10.52
N PHE A 130 -3.88 15.00 10.38
CA PHE A 130 -3.32 16.18 11.02
C PHE A 130 -4.32 16.74 12.05
N PRO A 131 -4.10 16.56 13.37
CA PRO A 131 -5.04 17.05 14.38
C PRO A 131 -5.04 18.58 14.52
N GLN A 132 -4.07 19.27 13.93
CA GLN A 132 -3.95 20.74 13.91
C GLN A 132 -3.89 21.29 12.48
N ALA A 133 -4.19 22.58 12.34
CA ALA A 133 -3.95 23.30 11.08
C ALA A 133 -2.46 23.27 10.71
N VAL A 134 -2.16 23.03 9.43
CA VAL A 134 -0.79 22.97 8.93
C VAL A 134 -0.55 24.15 8.02
N ARG A 135 0.32 25.08 8.41
CA ARG A 135 0.72 26.19 7.54
C ARG A 135 1.80 25.73 6.56
N SER A 136 1.97 26.49 5.47
CA SER A 136 2.97 26.20 4.43
C SER A 136 4.43 26.26 4.92
N ASP A 137 4.69 26.80 6.12
CA ASP A 137 6.02 26.90 6.72
C ASP A 137 6.28 25.86 7.83
N MET A 138 5.30 25.01 8.18
CA MET A 138 5.42 24.03 9.27
C MET A 138 6.03 22.68 8.86
N GLY A 139 6.77 22.64 7.75
CA GLY A 139 7.31 21.40 7.19
C GLY A 139 6.18 20.44 6.76
N PRO A 140 5.31 20.86 5.83
CA PRO A 140 4.26 19.99 5.29
C PRO A 140 4.87 18.80 4.56
N THR A 141 4.20 17.65 4.60
CA THR A 141 4.59 16.48 3.81
C THR A 141 4.64 16.87 2.33
N ALA A 142 5.75 16.51 1.68
CA ALA A 142 5.93 16.73 0.26
C ALA A 142 5.68 15.42 -0.50
N THR A 143 4.99 15.52 -1.63
CA THR A 143 4.69 14.41 -2.54
C THR A 143 5.06 14.77 -3.98
N ILE A 144 5.12 13.78 -4.85
CA ILE A 144 5.20 13.97 -6.31
C ILE A 144 3.91 13.40 -6.92
N PRO A 145 2.84 14.21 -7.06
CA PRO A 145 1.63 13.78 -7.75
C PRO A 145 1.92 13.22 -9.15
N TYR A 146 1.06 12.31 -9.62
CA TYR A 146 1.18 11.62 -10.92
C TYR A 146 2.37 10.66 -11.06
N SER A 147 3.14 10.40 -10.00
CA SER A 147 4.34 9.54 -10.05
C SER A 147 4.10 8.07 -9.67
N GLN A 148 2.89 7.72 -9.24
CA GLN A 148 2.57 6.43 -8.62
C GLN A 148 2.76 5.24 -9.55
N TYR A 149 2.75 5.46 -10.87
CA TYR A 149 2.91 4.41 -11.89
C TYR A 149 4.31 4.36 -12.49
N TRP A 150 5.21 5.27 -12.10
CA TRP A 150 6.57 5.35 -12.62
C TRP A 150 7.55 4.87 -11.57
N GLY A 151 8.53 4.05 -11.95
CA GLY A 151 9.57 3.57 -11.05
C GLY A 151 10.88 3.36 -11.78
N SER A 152 11.88 2.89 -11.05
CA SER A 152 13.20 2.59 -11.60
C SER A 152 13.46 1.08 -11.68
N ASN A 153 14.56 0.69 -12.33
CA ASN A 153 15.07 -0.67 -12.24
C ASN A 153 15.72 -0.91 -10.86
N HIS A 154 15.58 -2.12 -10.35
CA HIS A 154 16.09 -2.60 -9.06
C HIS A 154 16.96 -3.86 -9.18
N GLU A 155 16.77 -4.65 -10.24
CA GLU A 155 17.55 -5.85 -10.55
C GLU A 155 18.89 -5.50 -11.21
N GLU A 156 18.89 -4.54 -12.15
CA GLU A 156 20.08 -4.12 -12.90
C GLU A 156 20.80 -2.94 -12.23
N ASN A 157 20.06 -2.09 -11.51
CA ASN A 157 20.60 -0.88 -10.90
C ASN A 157 21.09 -1.18 -9.48
N HIS A 158 22.37 -1.51 -9.37
CA HIS A 158 23.02 -1.91 -8.13
C HIS A 158 23.15 -0.80 -7.07
N ASP A 159 22.72 0.43 -7.36
CA ASP A 159 22.78 1.58 -6.46
C ASP A 159 21.60 1.65 -5.47
N ASN A 160 20.49 0.93 -5.72
CA ASN A 160 19.38 0.77 -4.77
C ASN A 160 19.57 -0.48 -3.92
N PHE A 161 20.37 -0.36 -2.85
CA PHE A 161 20.54 -1.43 -1.86
C PHE A 161 19.30 -1.64 -0.99
N ALA A 162 18.44 -0.63 -0.91
CA ALA A 162 17.12 -0.62 -0.28
C ALA A 162 16.04 -1.24 -1.21
N GLY A 163 15.05 -1.90 -0.63
CA GLY A 163 13.79 -2.33 -1.24
C GLY A 163 12.82 -1.20 -1.60
N ALA A 164 12.97 0.00 -1.03
CA ALA A 164 12.27 1.21 -1.43
C ALA A 164 12.80 1.82 -2.74
N ASP A 165 11.92 2.50 -3.51
CA ASP A 165 12.32 3.26 -4.70
C ASP A 165 12.82 4.63 -4.24
N HIS A 166 13.93 5.12 -4.79
CA HIS A 166 14.54 6.39 -4.38
C HIS A 166 14.76 7.31 -5.58
N LEU A 167 14.57 8.62 -5.41
CA LEU A 167 15.11 9.62 -6.33
C LEU A 167 16.30 10.32 -5.67
N ASP A 168 17.42 10.37 -6.40
CA ASP A 168 18.70 10.91 -5.92
C ASP A 168 19.19 10.25 -4.61
N PHE A 169 19.39 8.93 -4.65
CA PHE A 169 19.91 8.18 -3.49
C PHE A 169 21.29 8.68 -3.02
N ALA A 170 22.05 9.38 -3.89
CA ALA A 170 23.28 10.04 -3.51
C ALA A 170 23.06 11.13 -2.44
N TYR A 171 21.84 11.67 -2.29
CA TYR A 171 21.50 12.57 -1.19
C TYR A 171 21.66 11.87 0.17
N HIS A 172 21.17 10.64 0.28
CA HIS A 172 21.32 9.81 1.47
C HIS A 172 22.79 9.43 1.70
N ILE A 173 23.47 8.91 0.68
CA ILE A 173 24.86 8.43 0.78
C ILE A 173 25.84 9.57 1.14
N SER A 174 25.60 10.78 0.63
CA SER A 174 26.44 11.95 0.95
C SER A 174 26.33 12.43 2.40
N GLY A 175 25.39 11.89 3.18
CA GLY A 175 25.10 12.33 4.54
C GLY A 175 24.33 13.64 4.63
N MET A 176 23.86 14.16 3.48
CA MET A 176 23.11 15.42 3.41
C MET A 176 21.82 15.33 4.25
N GLU A 177 21.08 14.23 4.17
CA GLU A 177 19.86 13.99 4.97
C GLU A 177 20.07 14.11 6.49
N ALA A 178 21.28 13.80 6.99
CA ALA A 178 21.58 13.89 8.42
C ALA A 178 21.75 15.34 8.90
N LYS A 179 22.00 16.29 7.97
CA LYS A 179 22.18 17.71 8.27
C LYS A 179 20.83 18.38 8.56
N ARG A 180 20.85 19.33 9.49
CA ARG A 180 19.68 20.18 9.76
C ARG A 180 19.67 21.33 8.75
N VAL A 181 18.58 21.41 7.99
CA VAL A 181 18.29 22.51 7.07
C VAL A 181 17.78 23.73 7.83
N SER A 182 17.03 23.52 8.91
CA SER A 182 16.53 24.61 9.77
C SER A 182 16.65 24.27 11.27
N GLY A 183 16.37 25.26 12.11
CA GLY A 183 16.54 25.14 13.56
C GLY A 183 17.80 25.82 14.10
N PRO A 184 18.09 25.68 15.41
CA PRO A 184 19.19 26.38 16.07
C PRO A 184 20.57 25.98 15.53
N ASP A 185 20.70 24.74 15.05
CA ASP A 185 21.96 24.16 14.56
C ASP A 185 22.05 24.13 13.02
N SER A 186 21.21 24.88 12.31
CA SER A 186 21.30 24.97 10.86
C SER A 186 22.49 25.84 10.43
N GLU A 187 23.19 25.40 9.38
CA GLU A 187 24.26 26.16 8.72
C GLU A 187 23.76 27.10 7.62
N TYR A 188 22.45 27.06 7.29
CA TYR A 188 21.85 27.81 6.20
C TYR A 188 21.31 29.17 6.66
N ASP A 189 21.36 30.15 5.76
CA ASP A 189 20.77 31.47 5.98
C ASP A 189 19.24 31.40 6.09
N VAL A 190 18.66 32.17 7.02
CA VAL A 190 17.22 32.18 7.28
C VAL A 190 16.41 32.59 6.04
N GLU A 191 16.91 33.52 5.24
CA GLU A 191 16.25 33.91 4.00
C GLU A 191 16.26 32.77 2.99
N ASP A 192 17.33 31.99 2.91
CA ASP A 192 17.37 30.84 2.00
C ASP A 192 16.45 29.70 2.46
N ILE A 193 16.33 29.47 3.77
CA ILE A 193 15.36 28.53 4.34
C ILE A 193 13.93 28.95 4.01
N ILE A 194 13.57 30.21 4.29
CA ILE A 194 12.20 30.72 4.08
C ILE A 194 11.82 30.69 2.60
N ASN A 195 12.76 31.05 1.72
CA ASN A 195 12.50 31.14 0.29
C ASN A 195 12.81 29.85 -0.48
N ARG A 196 13.08 28.73 0.21
CA ARG A 196 13.37 27.42 -0.39
C ARG A 196 14.54 27.47 -1.38
N ARG A 197 15.67 28.03 -0.95
CA ARG A 197 16.90 28.18 -1.76
C ARG A 197 18.12 27.49 -1.16
N THR A 198 17.93 26.69 -0.11
CA THR A 198 19.03 25.89 0.42
C THR A 198 19.49 24.87 -0.62
N GLU A 199 20.71 24.35 -0.46
CA GLU A 199 21.22 23.27 -1.32
C GLU A 199 20.28 22.05 -1.31
N HIS A 200 19.60 21.79 -0.18
CA HIS A 200 18.61 20.73 -0.05
C HIS A 200 17.38 21.02 -0.93
N ASP A 201 16.83 22.23 -0.87
CA ASP A 201 15.65 22.62 -1.66
C ASP A 201 15.90 22.55 -3.17
N VAL A 202 17.06 23.02 -3.61
CA VAL A 202 17.46 23.00 -5.03
C VAL A 202 17.59 21.54 -5.48
N ARG A 203 18.34 20.73 -4.73
CA ARG A 203 18.58 19.33 -5.07
C ARG A 203 17.31 18.48 -5.07
N MET A 204 16.41 18.67 -4.10
CA MET A 204 15.13 17.95 -4.06
C MET A 204 14.19 18.33 -5.21
N ARG A 205 14.20 19.58 -5.69
CA ARG A 205 13.48 19.95 -6.92
C ARG A 205 14.13 19.33 -8.16
N GLU A 206 15.44 19.44 -8.29
CA GLU A 206 16.18 18.88 -9.42
C GLU A 206 16.02 17.36 -9.51
N ALA A 207 15.98 16.65 -8.39
CA ALA A 207 15.72 15.21 -8.35
C ALA A 207 14.40 14.83 -9.04
N VAL A 208 13.36 15.66 -8.92
CA VAL A 208 12.07 15.46 -9.63
C VAL A 208 12.20 15.85 -11.10
N THR A 209 12.72 17.04 -11.40
CA THR A 209 12.84 17.55 -12.77
C THR A 209 13.73 16.64 -13.65
N ASN A 210 14.79 16.07 -13.08
CA ASN A 210 15.75 15.21 -13.79
C ASN A 210 15.17 13.83 -14.15
N THR A 211 14.01 13.43 -13.61
CA THR A 211 13.32 12.21 -14.05
C THR A 211 12.88 12.31 -15.52
N GLY A 212 12.53 13.53 -15.97
CA GLY A 212 11.94 13.75 -17.28
C GLY A 212 10.55 13.11 -17.45
N TRP A 213 9.91 12.66 -16.37
CA TRP A 213 8.57 12.08 -16.42
C TRP A 213 7.51 13.17 -16.69
N PRO A 214 6.40 12.83 -17.34
CA PRO A 214 5.35 13.80 -17.64
C PRO A 214 4.63 14.21 -16.35
N LEU A 215 4.20 15.48 -16.28
CA LEU A 215 3.38 16.05 -15.21
C LEU A 215 4.00 16.10 -13.80
N VAL A 216 5.11 15.40 -13.54
CA VAL A 216 5.65 15.29 -12.18
C VAL A 216 6.26 16.61 -11.70
N GLN A 217 5.76 17.07 -10.55
CA GLN A 217 6.25 18.26 -9.85
C GLN A 217 6.20 17.99 -8.34
N GLN A 218 7.12 18.59 -7.58
CA GLN A 218 7.02 18.62 -6.13
C GLN A 218 5.77 19.39 -5.69
N PHE A 219 4.96 18.78 -4.84
CA PHE A 219 3.79 19.38 -4.20
C PHE A 219 3.91 19.27 -2.68
N GLU A 220 3.49 20.31 -1.96
CA GLU A 220 3.46 20.35 -0.49
C GLU A 220 1.99 20.48 -0.06
N ALA A 221 1.47 19.51 0.72
CA ALA A 221 0.08 19.50 1.15
C ALA A 221 -0.17 20.52 2.29
N ALA A 222 -0.22 21.81 1.95
CA ALA A 222 -0.52 22.92 2.87
C ALA A 222 -0.90 24.22 2.11
N PRO A 223 -1.69 25.13 2.72
CA PRO A 223 -2.22 25.08 4.08
C PRO A 223 -3.39 24.08 4.27
N LEU A 224 -3.43 23.40 5.43
CA LEU A 224 -4.48 22.45 5.84
C LEU A 224 -5.23 22.94 7.09
N LYS A 225 -6.50 22.54 7.21
CA LYS A 225 -7.31 22.72 8.42
C LYS A 225 -6.96 21.66 9.47
N ALA A 226 -7.28 21.95 10.74
CA ALA A 226 -7.26 20.92 11.77
C ALA A 226 -8.26 19.82 11.41
N GLY A 227 -7.80 18.58 11.45
CA GLY A 227 -8.59 17.40 11.09
C GLY A 227 -8.47 16.95 9.64
N SER A 228 -7.71 17.66 8.79
CA SER A 228 -7.50 17.23 7.40
C SER A 228 -6.84 15.85 7.32
N ILE A 229 -7.30 15.05 6.36
CA ILE A 229 -6.73 13.74 6.05
C ILE A 229 -6.17 13.77 4.63
N VAL A 230 -4.89 13.42 4.47
CA VAL A 230 -4.25 13.26 3.16
C VAL A 230 -4.17 11.76 2.87
N LEU A 231 -4.77 11.32 1.76
CA LEU A 231 -4.66 9.95 1.27
C LEU A 231 -3.83 9.94 -0.01
N TYR A 232 -2.83 9.07 -0.11
CA TYR A 232 -2.06 8.89 -1.34
C TYR A 232 -1.80 7.41 -1.64
N SER A 233 -1.58 7.11 -2.93
CA SER A 233 -1.16 5.77 -3.34
C SER A 233 0.14 5.40 -2.66
N HIS A 234 0.26 4.16 -2.16
CA HIS A 234 1.50 3.68 -1.55
C HIS A 234 2.72 3.81 -2.48
N ASN A 235 2.49 3.89 -3.79
CA ASN A 235 3.54 4.08 -4.79
C ASN A 235 3.83 5.54 -5.15
N THR A 236 3.20 6.52 -4.50
CA THR A 236 3.52 7.93 -4.73
C THR A 236 4.83 8.29 -4.02
N PHE A 237 5.78 8.88 -4.74
CA PHE A 237 6.99 9.40 -4.12
C PHE A 237 6.64 10.49 -3.09
N HIS A 238 7.19 10.36 -1.90
CA HIS A 238 6.96 11.28 -0.80
C HIS A 238 8.26 11.51 0.00
N ARG A 239 8.24 12.56 0.83
CA ARG A 239 9.30 12.84 1.80
C ARG A 239 8.79 13.68 2.96
N GLY A 240 9.40 13.47 4.13
CA GLY A 240 9.40 14.45 5.21
C GLY A 240 10.16 15.71 4.79
N ASN A 241 9.59 16.87 5.11
CA ASN A 241 10.12 18.18 4.75
C ASN A 241 10.50 18.96 6.02
N HIS A 242 11.55 19.77 5.94
CA HIS A 242 11.96 20.60 7.05
C HIS A 242 10.98 21.76 7.29
N ARG A 243 10.90 22.22 8.54
CA ARG A 243 10.19 23.44 8.92
C ARG A 243 10.92 24.69 8.42
N ARG A 244 10.17 25.76 8.17
CA ARG A 244 10.66 27.08 7.72
C ARG A 244 10.25 28.23 8.64
N ASP A 245 9.40 27.96 9.63
CA ASP A 245 9.01 28.92 10.66
C ASP A 245 10.02 29.02 11.80
N ASP A 246 9.88 30.04 12.67
CA ASP A 246 10.83 30.30 13.75
C ASP A 246 10.90 29.13 14.74
N TRP A 247 12.08 28.50 14.79
CA TRP A 247 12.35 27.31 15.58
C TRP A 247 12.15 27.49 17.08
N ARG A 248 12.19 28.74 17.57
CA ARG A 248 11.91 29.06 18.97
C ARG A 248 10.47 28.77 19.35
N THR A 249 9.56 28.74 18.38
CA THR A 249 8.12 28.49 18.59
C THR A 249 7.72 27.02 18.44
N TRP A 250 8.59 26.16 17.91
CA TRP A 250 8.24 24.77 17.56
C TRP A 250 7.71 23.94 18.73
N LYS A 251 8.16 24.24 19.97
CA LYS A 251 7.65 23.59 21.18
C LYS A 251 6.21 24.00 21.50
N ASP A 252 5.85 25.25 21.18
CA ASP A 252 4.52 25.80 21.43
C ASP A 252 3.54 25.46 20.30
N ASN A 253 4.04 25.27 19.06
CA ASN A 253 3.26 24.94 17.88
C ASN A 253 3.76 23.68 17.12
N PRO A 254 3.91 22.52 17.81
CA PRO A 254 4.31 21.30 17.14
C PRO A 254 3.35 20.98 15.99
N ARG A 255 3.90 20.57 14.84
CA ARG A 255 3.09 19.93 13.81
C ARG A 255 3.16 18.44 14.11
N PHE A 256 2.01 17.84 14.37
CA PHE A 256 1.83 16.40 14.49
C PHE A 256 1.26 15.81 13.20
N MET A 257 1.45 14.51 13.01
CA MET A 257 0.95 13.78 11.84
C MET A 257 0.88 12.30 12.21
N TRP A 258 -0.34 11.76 12.28
CA TRP A 258 -0.56 10.33 12.41
C TRP A 258 -0.50 9.68 11.04
N ARG A 259 0.14 8.53 10.95
CA ARG A 259 0.33 7.79 9.70
C ARG A 259 -0.25 6.39 9.82
N PHE A 260 -0.97 5.94 8.80
CA PHE A 260 -1.53 4.59 8.74
C PHE A 260 -1.39 4.00 7.33
N TRP A 261 -1.11 2.70 7.27
CA TRP A 261 -1.08 1.93 6.03
C TRP A 261 -2.37 1.15 5.89
N LEU A 262 -3.19 1.50 4.90
CA LEU A 262 -4.47 0.86 4.67
C LEU A 262 -4.36 -0.10 3.49
N TYR A 263 -5.09 -1.21 3.53
CA TYR A 263 -5.12 -2.15 2.41
C TYR A 263 -6.47 -2.79 2.13
N ARG A 264 -6.66 -3.13 0.85
CA ARG A 264 -7.86 -3.69 0.27
C ARG A 264 -8.04 -5.16 0.65
N THR A 265 -9.11 -5.45 1.38
CA THR A 265 -9.54 -6.82 1.70
C THR A 265 -10.72 -7.27 0.87
N THR A 266 -11.48 -6.36 0.27
CA THR A 266 -12.70 -6.71 -0.47
C THR A 266 -12.74 -5.97 -1.80
N ASP A 267 -12.94 -6.71 -2.89
CA ASP A 267 -13.21 -6.13 -4.21
C ASP A 267 -14.72 -5.81 -4.35
N PRO A 268 -15.11 -4.84 -5.21
CA PRO A 268 -16.51 -4.54 -5.48
C PRO A 268 -17.28 -5.79 -5.93
N ASP A 269 -18.42 -6.07 -5.29
CA ASP A 269 -19.26 -7.24 -5.59
C ASP A 269 -19.97 -7.09 -6.95
N LEU A 270 -19.47 -7.79 -7.96
CA LEU A 270 -19.99 -7.71 -9.32
C LEU A 270 -21.31 -8.47 -9.52
N THR A 271 -21.78 -9.20 -8.51
CA THR A 271 -23.11 -9.81 -8.53
C THR A 271 -24.21 -8.75 -8.29
N GLN A 272 -23.85 -7.59 -7.74
CA GLN A 272 -24.77 -6.49 -7.45
C GLN A 272 -25.08 -5.64 -8.70
N PRO A 273 -26.37 -5.42 -9.05
CA PRO A 273 -26.76 -4.68 -10.25
C PRO A 273 -26.25 -3.22 -10.31
N GLU A 274 -26.08 -2.58 -9.15
CA GLU A 274 -25.58 -1.22 -9.00
C GLU A 274 -24.11 -1.07 -9.40
N ILE A 275 -23.31 -2.14 -9.33
CA ILE A 275 -21.91 -2.19 -9.76
C ILE A 275 -21.84 -2.63 -11.23
N SER A 276 -22.75 -2.10 -12.06
CA SER A 276 -22.70 -2.34 -13.50
C SER A 276 -21.41 -1.73 -14.05
N PRO A 277 -20.57 -2.50 -14.78
CA PRO A 277 -19.29 -2.04 -15.33
C PRO A 277 -19.51 -1.13 -16.54
N LYS A 278 -20.23 -0.02 -16.37
CA LYS A 278 -20.29 1.03 -17.37
C LYS A 278 -18.96 1.77 -17.31
N THR A 279 -18.18 1.65 -18.37
CA THR A 279 -17.00 2.49 -18.56
C THR A 279 -17.42 3.95 -18.46
N VAL A 280 -16.98 4.62 -17.40
CA VAL A 280 -17.13 6.07 -17.29
C VAL A 280 -16.17 6.68 -18.28
N ASN A 281 -16.69 7.35 -19.31
CA ASN A 281 -15.85 8.16 -20.18
C ASN A 281 -15.40 9.40 -19.41
N VAL A 282 -14.20 9.30 -18.83
CA VAL A 282 -13.56 10.40 -18.13
C VAL A 282 -12.80 11.26 -19.14
N ASP A 283 -13.17 12.53 -19.25
CA ASP A 283 -12.32 13.53 -19.89
C ASP A 283 -11.22 13.96 -18.92
N TRP A 284 -10.04 13.38 -19.08
CA TRP A 284 -8.88 13.62 -18.23
C TRP A 284 -8.35 15.06 -18.29
N SER A 285 -8.74 15.83 -19.31
CA SER A 285 -8.38 17.23 -19.48
C SER A 285 -9.38 18.21 -18.85
N ASP A 286 -10.43 17.73 -18.16
CA ASP A 286 -11.41 18.57 -17.47
C ASP A 286 -11.37 18.42 -15.93
N PRO A 287 -10.92 19.42 -15.16
CA PRO A 287 -10.44 20.74 -15.62
C PRO A 287 -9.07 20.65 -16.30
N ALA A 288 -8.77 21.63 -17.15
CA ALA A 288 -7.48 21.68 -17.87
C ALA A 288 -6.29 21.83 -16.93
N VAL A 289 -6.49 22.48 -15.78
CA VAL A 289 -5.50 22.62 -14.72
C VAL A 289 -6.03 21.91 -13.49
N ASP A 290 -5.23 21.01 -12.91
CA ASP A 290 -5.57 20.37 -11.65
C ASP A 290 -5.68 21.43 -10.54
N PRO A 291 -6.86 21.61 -9.92
CA PRO A 291 -7.05 22.65 -8.92
C PRO A 291 -6.14 22.48 -7.70
N LEU A 292 -5.75 21.25 -7.34
CA LEU A 292 -4.91 21.01 -6.17
C LEU A 292 -3.44 21.37 -6.42
N THR A 293 -2.90 20.91 -7.55
CA THR A 293 -1.45 21.00 -7.82
C THR A 293 -1.07 22.15 -8.75
N GLY A 294 -2.02 22.69 -9.51
CA GLY A 294 -1.78 23.69 -10.56
C GLY A 294 -1.18 23.10 -11.84
N ILE A 295 -1.10 21.77 -11.98
CA ILE A 295 -0.51 21.09 -13.14
C ILE A 295 -1.48 21.11 -14.33
N ASP A 296 -0.96 21.41 -15.53
CA ASP A 296 -1.72 21.42 -16.79
C ASP A 296 -1.94 19.99 -17.33
N LEU A 297 -3.16 19.49 -17.14
CA LEU A 297 -3.61 18.17 -17.56
C LEU A 297 -3.82 18.04 -19.07
N SER A 298 -3.89 19.14 -19.81
CA SER A 298 -3.98 19.09 -21.28
C SER A 298 -2.71 18.54 -21.95
N THR A 299 -1.60 18.50 -21.20
CA THR A 299 -0.34 17.92 -21.65
C THR A 299 -0.24 16.40 -21.43
N ALA A 300 -1.23 15.78 -20.78
CA ALA A 300 -1.26 14.35 -20.52
C ALA A 300 -1.50 13.57 -21.83
N GLY A 301 -0.46 12.89 -22.33
CA GLY A 301 -0.55 12.04 -23.52
C GLY A 301 -1.26 10.69 -23.30
N ASP A 302 -1.46 9.95 -24.39
CA ASP A 302 -2.14 8.64 -24.39
C ASP A 302 -1.45 7.61 -23.48
N ASP A 303 -0.13 7.64 -23.39
CA ASP A 303 0.64 6.76 -22.50
C ASP A 303 0.25 6.92 -21.03
N VAL A 304 -0.05 8.15 -20.62
CA VAL A 304 -0.43 8.46 -19.25
C VAL A 304 -1.92 8.18 -19.04
N THR A 305 -2.78 8.65 -19.94
CA THR A 305 -4.24 8.52 -19.77
C THR A 305 -4.74 7.08 -19.95
N ALA A 306 -4.03 6.22 -20.68
CA ALA A 306 -4.33 4.78 -20.75
C ALA A 306 -4.20 4.10 -19.38
N VAL A 307 -3.16 4.46 -18.61
CA VAL A 307 -2.94 3.98 -17.24
C VAL A 307 -4.04 4.50 -16.33
N TRP A 308 -4.37 5.79 -16.39
CA TRP A 308 -5.44 6.39 -15.58
C TRP A 308 -6.81 5.77 -15.85
N ARG A 309 -7.15 5.52 -17.13
CA ARG A 309 -8.40 4.86 -17.53
C ARG A 309 -8.51 3.46 -16.93
N TYR A 310 -7.42 2.69 -16.97
CA TYR A 310 -7.40 1.38 -16.34
C TYR A 310 -7.67 1.48 -14.84
N HIS A 311 -6.94 2.36 -14.14
CA HIS A 311 -7.00 2.40 -12.68
C HIS A 311 -8.28 3.04 -12.13
N ASP A 312 -8.86 4.05 -12.79
CA ASP A 312 -10.19 4.55 -12.42
C ASP A 312 -11.24 3.45 -12.54
N HIS A 313 -11.23 2.70 -13.65
CA HIS A 313 -12.14 1.58 -13.82
C HIS A 313 -11.91 0.48 -12.78
N TRP A 314 -10.65 0.06 -12.60
CA TRP A 314 -10.28 -1.00 -11.66
C TRP A 314 -10.64 -0.65 -10.22
N ILE A 315 -10.46 0.60 -9.77
CA ILE A 315 -10.86 1.00 -8.41
C ILE A 315 -12.36 0.77 -8.20
N ARG A 316 -13.18 1.12 -9.21
CA ARG A 316 -14.65 1.02 -9.16
C ARG A 316 -15.19 -0.40 -9.29
N THR A 317 -14.49 -1.27 -10.04
CA THR A 317 -15.04 -2.59 -10.43
C THR A 317 -14.20 -3.78 -9.99
N GLY A 318 -12.93 -3.57 -9.61
CA GLY A 318 -11.96 -4.65 -9.38
C GLY A 318 -11.53 -5.37 -10.67
N GLN A 319 -11.94 -4.92 -11.85
CA GLN A 319 -11.71 -5.58 -13.14
C GLN A 319 -10.95 -4.69 -14.13
N PRO A 320 -10.32 -5.27 -15.16
CA PRO A 320 -9.85 -4.48 -16.30
C PRO A 320 -11.03 -3.83 -17.06
N PRO A 321 -10.87 -2.62 -17.62
CA PRO A 321 -11.87 -2.01 -18.47
C PRO A 321 -12.05 -2.82 -19.76
N ALA A 322 -13.26 -2.76 -20.33
CA ALA A 322 -13.49 -3.27 -21.67
C ALA A 322 -12.52 -2.60 -22.66
N PRO A 323 -12.02 -3.33 -23.68
CA PRO A 323 -11.13 -2.75 -24.66
C PRO A 323 -11.77 -1.57 -25.40
N ALA A 324 -10.94 -0.66 -25.91
CA ALA A 324 -11.43 0.48 -26.70
C ALA A 324 -12.18 0.00 -27.97
N GLN A 325 -13.06 0.86 -28.50
CA GLN A 325 -13.83 0.55 -29.72
C GLN A 325 -12.92 0.12 -30.88
N ALA A 326 -13.48 -0.75 -31.73
CA ALA A 326 -12.78 -1.50 -32.76
C ALA A 326 -12.14 -0.62 -33.85
N ASP A 327 -10.81 -0.45 -33.79
CA ASP A 327 -9.97 -0.14 -34.96
C ASP A 327 -10.07 -1.30 -35.99
N THR A 328 -9.72 -1.07 -37.26
CA THR A 328 -9.64 -2.16 -38.26
C THR A 328 -8.51 -3.15 -37.92
N THR A 329 -8.57 -4.39 -38.40
CA THR A 329 -7.55 -5.42 -38.07
C THR A 329 -6.13 -4.98 -38.44
N ASP A 330 -5.93 -4.43 -39.64
CA ASP A 330 -4.62 -3.97 -40.12
C ASP A 330 -4.07 -2.80 -39.28
N ASP A 331 -4.96 -1.91 -38.83
CA ASP A 331 -4.61 -0.79 -37.93
C ASP A 331 -4.19 -1.31 -36.55
N ARG A 332 -4.85 -2.35 -36.03
CA ARG A 332 -4.50 -2.97 -34.74
C ARG A 332 -3.15 -3.65 -34.78
N GLU A 333 -2.84 -4.40 -35.83
CA GLU A 333 -1.53 -5.07 -35.95
C GLU A 333 -0.40 -4.04 -36.02
N SER A 334 -0.58 -3.00 -36.83
CA SER A 334 0.41 -1.92 -36.97
C SER A 334 0.60 -1.15 -35.66
N LYS A 335 -0.49 -0.82 -34.96
CA LYS A 335 -0.46 -0.16 -33.64
C LYS A 335 0.16 -1.07 -32.58
N ALA A 336 -0.19 -2.35 -32.54
CA ALA A 336 0.42 -3.31 -31.62
C ALA A 336 1.93 -3.41 -31.83
N ALA A 337 2.40 -3.45 -33.08
CA ALA A 337 3.81 -3.49 -33.41
C ALA A 337 4.55 -2.22 -32.91
N ALA A 338 3.98 -1.04 -33.13
CA ALA A 338 4.55 0.22 -32.64
C ALA A 338 4.63 0.28 -31.11
N LEU A 339 3.54 -0.11 -30.42
CA LEU A 339 3.53 -0.19 -28.94
C LEU A 339 4.51 -1.26 -28.44
N ALA A 340 4.62 -2.38 -29.15
CA ALA A 340 5.58 -3.42 -28.82
C ALA A 340 7.03 -2.94 -28.97
N GLU A 341 7.37 -2.09 -29.96
CA GLU A 341 8.68 -1.44 -30.02
C GLU A 341 8.90 -0.46 -28.85
N GLN A 342 7.85 0.30 -28.49
CA GLN A 342 7.89 1.26 -27.39
C GLN A 342 8.13 0.60 -26.02
N LEU A 343 7.66 -0.63 -25.79
CA LEU A 343 7.99 -1.42 -24.58
C LEU A 343 9.50 -1.57 -24.35
N TYR A 344 10.31 -1.52 -25.40
CA TYR A 344 11.77 -1.70 -25.32
C TYR A 344 12.54 -0.37 -25.28
N ALA A 345 11.86 0.77 -25.17
CA ALA A 345 12.48 2.09 -25.05
C ALA A 345 13.52 2.13 -23.91
N LYS A 346 14.65 2.80 -24.16
CA LYS A 346 15.82 2.81 -23.26
C LYS A 346 15.86 4.05 -22.38
N GLY A 347 16.46 3.92 -21.20
CA GLY A 347 16.64 5.01 -20.23
C GLY A 347 15.51 5.09 -19.19
N GLU A 348 15.84 5.65 -18.03
CA GLU A 348 14.91 5.83 -16.89
C GLU A 348 13.75 6.78 -17.24
N SER A 349 14.02 7.83 -18.02
CA SER A 349 12.99 8.78 -18.46
C SER A 349 11.94 8.16 -19.39
N ALA A 350 12.25 7.04 -20.04
CA ALA A 350 11.31 6.30 -20.91
C ALA A 350 10.37 5.35 -20.14
N GLU A 351 10.40 5.38 -18.81
CA GLU A 351 9.50 4.59 -17.96
C GLU A 351 8.00 4.79 -18.29
N PRO A 352 7.49 6.03 -18.38
CA PRO A 352 6.09 6.26 -18.74
C PRO A 352 5.73 5.71 -20.12
N LEU A 353 6.67 5.72 -21.08
CA LEU A 353 6.45 5.16 -22.41
C LEU A 353 6.27 3.64 -22.37
N ARG A 354 7.10 2.94 -21.59
CA ARG A 354 7.00 1.47 -21.47
C ARG A 354 5.72 1.06 -20.78
N ILE A 355 5.40 1.71 -19.65
CA ILE A 355 4.17 1.43 -18.90
C ILE A 355 2.95 1.78 -19.75
N GLY A 356 2.93 2.97 -20.35
CA GLY A 356 1.85 3.39 -21.26
C GLY A 356 1.63 2.39 -22.40
N ALA A 357 2.70 1.94 -23.05
CA ALA A 357 2.62 0.94 -24.11
C ALA A 357 2.00 -0.39 -23.64
N ALA A 358 2.32 -0.85 -22.44
CA ALA A 358 1.76 -2.06 -21.87
C ALA A 358 0.25 -1.97 -21.64
N TYR A 359 -0.24 -0.86 -21.07
CA TYR A 359 -1.68 -0.64 -20.86
C TYR A 359 -2.42 -0.38 -22.17
N GLN A 360 -1.79 0.30 -23.13
CA GLN A 360 -2.36 0.51 -24.46
C GLN A 360 -2.47 -0.81 -25.25
N LEU A 361 -1.47 -1.71 -25.14
CA LEU A 361 -1.55 -3.05 -25.72
C LEU A 361 -2.71 -3.84 -25.11
N ALA A 362 -2.88 -3.80 -23.78
CA ALA A 362 -4.01 -4.44 -23.12
C ALA A 362 -5.37 -3.91 -23.60
N ALA A 363 -5.45 -2.61 -23.88
CA ALA A 363 -6.67 -1.95 -24.35
C ALA A 363 -6.96 -2.09 -25.86
N ILE A 364 -6.11 -2.78 -26.63
CA ILE A 364 -6.18 -2.81 -28.11
C ILE A 364 -7.37 -3.59 -28.70
N GLY A 365 -8.12 -4.30 -27.86
CA GLY A 365 -9.29 -5.09 -28.29
C GLY A 365 -8.92 -6.35 -29.09
N HIS A 366 -7.70 -6.84 -28.94
CA HIS A 366 -7.25 -8.12 -29.48
C HIS A 366 -6.34 -8.86 -28.47
N PRO A 367 -6.92 -9.47 -27.43
CA PRO A 367 -6.18 -10.06 -26.30
C PRO A 367 -5.06 -11.02 -26.70
N ALA A 368 -5.30 -11.90 -27.68
CA ALA A 368 -4.28 -12.83 -28.18
C ALA A 368 -3.04 -12.12 -28.78
N LEU A 369 -3.24 -10.99 -29.46
CA LEU A 369 -2.17 -10.19 -30.07
C LEU A 369 -1.40 -9.44 -28.98
N ALA A 370 -2.11 -8.83 -28.04
CA ALA A 370 -1.51 -8.18 -26.87
C ALA A 370 -0.66 -9.17 -26.07
N CYS A 371 -1.22 -10.34 -25.72
CA CYS A 371 -0.52 -11.42 -25.02
C CYS A 371 0.72 -11.89 -25.76
N ALA A 372 0.72 -11.99 -27.10
CA ALA A 372 1.89 -12.40 -27.85
C ALA A 372 3.08 -11.42 -27.68
N HIS A 373 2.82 -10.11 -27.76
CA HIS A 373 3.86 -9.10 -27.58
C HIS A 373 4.32 -9.00 -26.12
N LEU A 374 3.38 -9.02 -25.18
CA LEU A 374 3.67 -8.93 -23.75
C LEU A 374 4.39 -10.18 -23.23
N ALA A 375 4.02 -11.38 -23.69
CA ALA A 375 4.72 -12.61 -23.34
C ALA A 375 6.19 -12.57 -23.78
N ARG A 376 6.49 -12.02 -24.96
CA ARG A 376 7.88 -11.85 -25.40
C ARG A 376 8.65 -10.88 -24.50
N ALA A 377 8.04 -9.76 -24.14
CA ALA A 377 8.63 -8.74 -23.28
C ALA A 377 8.83 -9.23 -21.83
N LEU A 378 7.97 -10.13 -21.34
CA LEU A 378 8.09 -10.74 -20.01
C LEU A 378 9.39 -11.55 -19.82
N TYR A 379 10.03 -11.98 -20.90
CA TYR A 379 11.29 -12.73 -20.88
C TYR A 379 12.50 -11.89 -21.31
N ASP A 380 12.36 -10.56 -21.44
CA ASP A 380 13.51 -9.67 -21.72
C ASP A 380 14.48 -9.63 -20.53
N ASP A 381 15.77 -9.37 -20.78
CA ASP A 381 16.76 -9.26 -19.71
C ASP A 381 16.56 -8.00 -18.85
N ARG A 382 15.96 -6.94 -19.40
CA ARG A 382 15.70 -5.69 -18.67
C ARG A 382 14.45 -5.79 -17.81
N GLU A 383 14.63 -5.51 -16.52
CA GLU A 383 13.53 -5.50 -15.57
C GLU A 383 12.42 -4.52 -15.96
N SER A 384 12.73 -3.30 -16.38
CA SER A 384 11.70 -2.32 -16.77
C SER A 384 10.79 -2.82 -17.90
N VAL A 385 11.33 -3.62 -18.83
CA VAL A 385 10.56 -4.24 -19.90
C VAL A 385 9.69 -5.37 -19.34
N ARG A 386 10.26 -6.26 -18.52
CA ARG A 386 9.49 -7.34 -17.88
C ARG A 386 8.39 -6.82 -16.97
N ARG A 387 8.66 -5.77 -16.21
CA ARG A 387 7.71 -5.14 -15.28
C ARG A 387 6.57 -4.48 -16.05
N ALA A 388 6.87 -3.70 -17.09
CA ALA A 388 5.84 -3.16 -17.97
C ALA A 388 4.99 -4.29 -18.59
N ALA A 389 5.63 -5.34 -19.11
CA ALA A 389 4.94 -6.49 -19.67
C ALA A 389 4.02 -7.19 -18.65
N THR A 390 4.47 -7.33 -17.40
CA THR A 390 3.68 -7.93 -16.32
C THR A 390 2.43 -7.10 -16.03
N TYR A 391 2.53 -5.77 -15.92
CA TYR A 391 1.36 -4.91 -15.75
C TYR A 391 0.43 -4.95 -16.96
N GLY A 392 0.97 -5.03 -18.17
CA GLY A 392 0.17 -5.21 -19.38
C GLY A 392 -0.61 -6.53 -19.38
N LEU A 393 0.01 -7.64 -18.98
CA LEU A 393 -0.67 -8.94 -18.86
C LEU A 393 -1.76 -8.91 -17.78
N ILE A 394 -1.50 -8.24 -16.65
CA ILE A 394 -2.53 -8.00 -15.63
C ILE A 394 -3.68 -7.16 -16.20
N ALA A 395 -3.36 -6.16 -17.01
CA ALA A 395 -4.36 -5.29 -17.63
C ALA A 395 -5.19 -5.99 -18.71
N VAL A 396 -4.65 -7.03 -19.36
CA VAL A 396 -5.43 -7.93 -20.24
C VAL A 396 -6.45 -8.75 -19.43
N GLY A 397 -6.15 -9.06 -18.17
CA GLY A 397 -7.03 -9.83 -17.29
C GLY A 397 -6.90 -11.34 -17.48
N HIS A 398 -7.98 -12.08 -17.23
CA HIS A 398 -7.93 -13.55 -17.14
C HIS A 398 -7.50 -14.25 -18.45
N GLU A 399 -7.62 -13.60 -19.60
CA GLU A 399 -7.12 -14.11 -20.89
C GLU A 399 -5.59 -14.28 -20.92
N ALA A 400 -4.85 -13.60 -20.04
CA ALA A 400 -3.40 -13.76 -19.89
C ALA A 400 -2.99 -14.99 -19.06
N THR A 401 -3.94 -15.70 -18.44
CA THR A 401 -3.67 -16.83 -17.53
C THR A 401 -2.72 -17.89 -18.11
N PRO A 402 -2.86 -18.34 -19.37
CA PRO A 402 -1.95 -19.35 -19.93
C PRO A 402 -0.48 -18.89 -19.95
N ILE A 403 -0.22 -17.62 -20.29
CA ILE A 403 1.12 -17.03 -20.30
C ILE A 403 1.68 -16.93 -18.88
N LEU A 404 0.84 -16.55 -17.93
CA LEU A 404 1.24 -16.40 -16.52
C LEU A 404 1.52 -17.76 -15.85
N LEU A 405 0.77 -18.81 -16.22
CA LEU A 405 1.05 -20.19 -15.80
C LEU A 405 2.41 -20.67 -16.33
N GLU A 406 2.71 -20.42 -17.61
CA GLU A 406 4.01 -20.74 -18.20
C GLU A 406 5.14 -19.97 -17.50
N ALA A 407 4.96 -18.66 -17.27
CA ALA A 407 5.93 -17.83 -16.57
C ALA A 407 6.18 -18.32 -15.14
N ALA A 408 5.13 -18.70 -14.40
CA ALA A 408 5.24 -19.24 -13.03
C ALA A 408 6.04 -20.55 -12.96
N ALA A 409 6.15 -21.29 -14.07
CA ALA A 409 6.96 -22.50 -14.20
C ALA A 409 8.38 -22.27 -14.77
N SER A 410 8.73 -21.02 -15.10
CA SER A 410 10.01 -20.67 -15.73
C SER A 410 11.25 -21.08 -14.91
N PRO A 411 12.38 -21.48 -15.52
CA PRO A 411 13.63 -21.62 -14.78
C PRO A 411 14.15 -20.27 -14.25
N ILE A 412 13.72 -19.15 -14.82
CA ILE A 412 14.19 -17.80 -14.47
C ILE A 412 13.41 -17.30 -13.26
N LYS A 413 14.11 -17.11 -12.13
CA LYS A 413 13.53 -16.66 -10.85
C LYS A 413 12.60 -15.45 -10.98
N TRP A 414 13.03 -14.42 -11.70
CA TRP A 414 12.29 -13.16 -11.82
C TRP A 414 11.06 -13.29 -12.72
N VAL A 415 11.13 -14.12 -13.77
CA VAL A 415 9.97 -14.46 -14.59
C VAL A 415 8.97 -15.30 -13.79
N ARG A 416 9.43 -16.28 -12.98
CA ARG A 416 8.53 -17.00 -12.06
C ARG A 416 7.82 -16.07 -11.10
N LYS A 417 8.57 -15.17 -10.45
CA LYS A 417 8.00 -14.19 -9.52
C LYS A 417 6.93 -13.34 -10.23
N ALA A 418 7.21 -12.86 -11.43
CA ALA A 418 6.25 -12.10 -12.24
C ALA A 418 5.01 -12.93 -12.64
N GLY A 419 5.19 -14.19 -13.03
CA GLY A 419 4.10 -15.12 -13.33
C GLY A 419 3.17 -15.33 -12.14
N VAL A 420 3.73 -15.67 -10.97
CA VAL A 420 2.94 -15.87 -9.74
C VAL A 420 2.23 -14.59 -9.30
N TYR A 421 2.91 -13.44 -9.41
CA TYR A 421 2.32 -12.14 -9.12
C TYR A 421 1.13 -11.85 -10.05
N GLY A 422 1.33 -11.99 -11.37
CA GLY A 422 0.29 -11.76 -12.36
C GLY A 422 -0.90 -12.72 -12.23
N LEU A 423 -0.67 -13.99 -11.86
CA LEU A 423 -1.75 -14.93 -11.58
C LEU A 423 -2.68 -14.40 -10.47
N GLY A 424 -2.11 -13.83 -9.40
CA GLY A 424 -2.89 -13.25 -8.31
C GLY A 424 -3.79 -12.09 -8.75
N ASP A 425 -3.24 -11.18 -9.54
CA ASP A 425 -3.92 -9.93 -9.93
C ASP A 425 -4.81 -10.06 -11.18
N ALA A 426 -4.65 -11.12 -12.00
CA ALA A 426 -5.35 -11.26 -13.28
C ALA A 426 -6.22 -12.52 -13.41
N SER A 427 -5.77 -13.67 -12.90
CA SER A 427 -6.39 -14.97 -13.20
C SER A 427 -7.58 -15.29 -12.30
N LEU A 428 -8.52 -16.08 -12.81
CA LEU A 428 -9.58 -16.67 -11.98
C LEU A 428 -8.98 -17.74 -11.05
N LEU A 429 -9.58 -17.92 -9.87
CA LEU A 429 -9.20 -18.98 -8.95
C LEU A 429 -9.69 -20.33 -9.50
N THR A 430 -8.80 -21.06 -10.15
CA THR A 430 -9.05 -22.41 -10.68
C THR A 430 -8.11 -23.41 -10.04
N GLU A 431 -8.42 -24.70 -10.09
CA GLU A 431 -7.56 -25.78 -9.57
C GLU A 431 -6.12 -25.71 -10.12
N GLN A 432 -5.97 -25.39 -11.41
CA GLN A 432 -4.65 -25.27 -12.03
C GLN A 432 -3.87 -24.07 -11.50
N VAL A 433 -4.52 -22.91 -11.37
CA VAL A 433 -3.91 -21.68 -10.83
C VAL A 433 -3.56 -21.88 -9.36
N LEU A 434 -4.46 -22.47 -8.58
CA LEU A 434 -4.22 -22.79 -7.18
C LEU A 434 -3.05 -23.74 -7.00
N SER A 435 -3.01 -24.82 -7.79
CA SER A 435 -1.94 -25.82 -7.72
C SER A 435 -0.56 -25.21 -7.99
N ILE A 436 -0.42 -24.37 -9.02
CA ILE A 436 0.89 -23.75 -9.29
C ILE A 436 1.29 -22.77 -8.19
N VAL A 437 0.38 -21.92 -7.70
CA VAL A 437 0.69 -20.91 -6.67
C VAL A 437 1.01 -21.57 -5.34
N THR A 438 0.24 -22.57 -4.92
CA THR A 438 0.50 -23.33 -3.68
C THR A 438 1.80 -24.13 -3.76
N THR A 439 2.12 -24.72 -4.92
CA THR A 439 3.42 -25.37 -5.15
C THR A 439 4.56 -24.35 -5.03
N ARG A 440 4.41 -23.15 -5.63
CA ARG A 440 5.43 -22.10 -5.51
C ARG A 440 5.60 -21.63 -4.07
N LEU A 441 4.51 -21.47 -3.31
CA LEU A 441 4.57 -21.15 -1.88
C LEU A 441 5.26 -22.26 -1.07
N ALA A 442 5.02 -23.53 -1.40
CA ALA A 442 5.52 -24.66 -0.64
C ALA A 442 7.00 -24.98 -0.92
N GLU A 443 7.44 -24.82 -2.16
CA GLU A 443 8.66 -25.49 -2.66
C GLU A 443 9.64 -24.56 -3.39
N ASP A 444 9.27 -23.31 -3.72
CA ASP A 444 10.18 -22.48 -4.50
C ASP A 444 11.45 -22.13 -3.71
N PRO A 445 12.65 -22.32 -4.28
CA PRO A 445 13.89 -22.02 -3.56
C PRO A 445 14.05 -20.53 -3.23
N SER A 446 13.34 -19.64 -3.94
CA SER A 446 13.43 -18.20 -3.73
C SER A 446 12.35 -17.71 -2.75
N VAL A 447 12.77 -17.15 -1.61
CA VAL A 447 11.89 -16.46 -0.65
C VAL A 447 11.04 -15.38 -1.32
N TYR A 448 11.58 -14.66 -2.31
CA TYR A 448 10.81 -13.65 -3.08
C TYR A 448 9.64 -14.25 -3.86
N VAL A 449 9.77 -15.50 -4.34
CA VAL A 449 8.69 -16.18 -5.06
C VAL A 449 7.67 -16.71 -4.08
N ARG A 450 8.10 -17.29 -2.95
CA ARG A 450 7.21 -17.77 -1.89
C ARG A 450 6.40 -16.65 -1.24
N SER A 451 7.02 -15.51 -0.94
CA SER A 451 6.35 -14.32 -0.40
C SER A 451 5.29 -13.77 -1.37
N VAL A 452 5.61 -13.69 -2.67
CA VAL A 452 4.63 -13.31 -3.70
C VAL A 452 3.52 -14.34 -3.81
N ALA A 453 3.83 -15.64 -3.75
CA ALA A 453 2.82 -16.70 -3.79
C ALA A 453 1.83 -16.60 -2.62
N ALA A 454 2.33 -16.33 -1.40
CA ALA A 454 1.49 -16.09 -0.22
C ALA A 454 0.54 -14.89 -0.45
N GLY A 455 1.05 -13.77 -0.97
CA GLY A 455 0.22 -12.60 -1.32
C GLY A 455 -0.81 -12.90 -2.42
N SER A 456 -0.41 -13.63 -3.46
CA SER A 456 -1.29 -13.98 -4.59
C SER A 456 -2.48 -14.82 -4.16
N LEU A 457 -2.36 -15.70 -3.16
CA LEU A 457 -3.51 -16.46 -2.62
C LEU A 457 -4.57 -15.55 -1.99
N GLY A 458 -4.17 -14.45 -1.33
CA GLY A 458 -5.09 -13.45 -0.83
C GLY A 458 -5.80 -12.70 -1.95
N CYS A 459 -5.07 -12.29 -3.00
CA CYS A 459 -5.68 -11.66 -4.19
C CYS A 459 -6.66 -12.59 -4.90
N LEU A 460 -6.30 -13.87 -5.09
CA LEU A 460 -7.16 -14.87 -5.72
C LEU A 460 -8.45 -15.08 -4.91
N GLY A 461 -8.34 -15.27 -3.60
CA GLY A 461 -9.51 -15.46 -2.74
C GLY A 461 -10.41 -14.23 -2.71
N ARG A 462 -9.86 -13.02 -2.54
CA ARG A 462 -10.64 -11.76 -2.59
C ARG A 462 -11.42 -11.61 -3.90
N ARG A 463 -10.75 -11.87 -5.02
CA ARG A 463 -11.36 -11.77 -6.34
C ARG A 463 -12.39 -12.86 -6.59
N ALA A 464 -12.15 -14.09 -6.12
CA ALA A 464 -13.11 -15.18 -6.18
C ALA A 464 -14.42 -14.84 -5.46
N VAL A 465 -14.34 -14.18 -4.28
CA VAL A 465 -15.55 -13.69 -3.59
C VAL A 465 -16.29 -12.65 -4.43
N ALA A 466 -15.57 -11.67 -4.99
CA ALA A 466 -16.19 -10.59 -5.76
C ALA A 466 -16.79 -11.04 -7.11
N THR A 467 -16.24 -12.08 -7.75
CA THR A 467 -16.76 -12.63 -9.01
C THR A 467 -17.72 -13.79 -8.81
N GLY A 468 -17.71 -14.44 -7.64
CA GLY A 468 -18.42 -15.69 -7.38
C GLY A 468 -17.78 -16.93 -8.03
N GLU A 469 -16.60 -16.79 -8.66
CA GLU A 469 -15.92 -17.88 -9.38
C GLU A 469 -14.73 -18.43 -8.58
N GLY A 470 -14.74 -19.74 -8.29
CA GLY A 470 -13.68 -20.41 -7.54
C GLY A 470 -13.79 -20.26 -6.02
N VAL A 471 -14.94 -19.80 -5.52
CA VAL A 471 -15.21 -19.62 -4.07
C VAL A 471 -15.00 -20.93 -3.30
N GLU A 472 -15.33 -22.07 -3.90
CA GLU A 472 -15.14 -23.41 -3.34
C GLU A 472 -13.67 -23.78 -3.09
N LEU A 473 -12.73 -23.04 -3.68
CA LEU A 473 -11.28 -23.24 -3.54
C LEU A 473 -10.65 -22.34 -2.46
N ILE A 474 -11.41 -21.42 -1.86
CA ILE A 474 -10.94 -20.54 -0.78
C ILE A 474 -10.42 -21.34 0.43
N PRO A 475 -11.09 -22.42 0.90
CA PRO A 475 -10.55 -23.24 1.99
C PRO A 475 -9.15 -23.79 1.69
N ALA A 476 -8.89 -24.22 0.45
CA ALA A 476 -7.59 -24.72 0.04
C ALA A 476 -6.52 -23.62 -0.06
N CYS A 477 -6.92 -22.37 -0.38
CA CYS A 477 -6.04 -21.21 -0.26
C CYS A 477 -5.62 -20.99 1.21
N LEU A 478 -6.60 -21.01 2.13
CA LEU A 478 -6.35 -20.84 3.56
C LEU A 478 -5.45 -21.95 4.13
N ASP A 479 -5.72 -23.21 3.78
CA ASP A 479 -4.90 -24.34 4.21
C ASP A 479 -3.45 -24.19 3.77
N ALA A 480 -3.20 -23.78 2.51
CA ALA A 480 -1.85 -23.57 2.01
C ALA A 480 -1.12 -22.44 2.74
N LEU A 481 -1.84 -21.36 3.08
CA LEU A 481 -1.31 -20.24 3.87
C LEU A 481 -0.93 -20.71 5.29
N VAL A 482 -1.85 -21.39 6.00
CA VAL A 482 -1.61 -21.94 7.34
C VAL A 482 -0.43 -22.92 7.34
N GLN A 483 -0.36 -23.81 6.36
CA GLN A 483 0.77 -24.75 6.21
C GLN A 483 2.11 -24.02 5.96
N SER A 484 2.10 -22.87 5.28
CA SER A 484 3.32 -22.08 5.11
C SER A 484 3.81 -21.48 6.44
N LEU A 485 2.90 -21.08 7.34
CA LEU A 485 3.25 -20.60 8.69
C LEU A 485 3.93 -21.67 9.55
N ALA A 486 3.72 -22.97 9.30
CA ALA A 486 4.45 -24.01 10.02
C ALA A 486 5.87 -24.25 9.47
N ARG A 487 6.15 -23.82 8.24
CA ARG A 487 7.40 -24.12 7.51
C ARG A 487 8.37 -22.94 7.48
N GLU A 488 7.84 -21.74 7.39
CA GLU A 488 8.66 -20.53 7.24
C GLU A 488 9.17 -20.04 8.60
N GLU A 489 10.45 -19.71 8.64
CA GLU A 489 11.13 -19.28 9.85
C GLU A 489 11.20 -17.75 9.90
N ASN A 490 11.28 -17.22 11.13
CA ASN A 490 11.71 -15.84 11.32
C ASN A 490 13.24 -15.75 11.24
N ARG A 491 13.72 -14.71 10.55
CA ARG A 491 15.14 -14.39 10.43
C ARG A 491 15.40 -12.98 10.94
N LEU A 492 16.62 -12.70 11.36
CA LEU A 492 16.99 -11.34 11.77
C LEU A 492 16.79 -10.35 10.62
N ALA A 493 16.45 -9.11 10.97
CA ALA A 493 16.50 -8.01 10.02
C ALA A 493 17.91 -7.84 9.42
N MET A 494 18.00 -7.31 8.20
CA MET A 494 19.23 -7.31 7.40
C MET A 494 20.41 -6.61 8.09
N ASP A 495 20.15 -5.48 8.75
CA ASP A 495 21.14 -4.71 9.52
C ASP A 495 21.68 -5.50 10.72
N ARG A 496 20.79 -6.22 11.41
CA ARG A 496 21.10 -7.02 12.60
C ARG A 496 21.87 -8.28 12.28
N ALA A 497 21.43 -9.03 11.27
CA ALA A 497 22.12 -10.22 10.79
C ALA A 497 23.57 -9.92 10.39
N GLN A 498 23.78 -8.76 9.76
CA GLN A 498 25.11 -8.35 9.27
C GLN A 498 25.91 -7.53 10.28
N GLN A 499 25.35 -7.18 11.44
CA GLN A 499 25.98 -6.31 12.45
C GLN A 499 26.45 -4.97 11.88
N ARG A 500 25.66 -4.38 10.98
CA ARG A 500 25.98 -3.10 10.33
C ARG A 500 25.03 -2.01 10.84
N SER A 501 25.55 -0.82 11.12
CA SER A 501 24.73 0.36 11.43
C SER A 501 24.13 1.02 10.17
N ILE A 502 23.99 0.26 9.08
CA ILE A 502 23.46 0.73 7.80
C ILE A 502 22.04 0.19 7.69
N LYS A 503 21.05 1.10 7.61
CA LYS A 503 19.63 0.75 7.49
C LYS A 503 19.32 -0.08 6.24
N PHE A 504 20.07 0.13 5.17
CA PHE A 504 19.85 -0.48 3.86
C PHE A 504 21.03 -1.36 3.45
N THR A 505 21.00 -2.62 3.86
CA THR A 505 21.99 -3.64 3.48
C THR A 505 21.32 -4.71 2.62
N ARG A 506 22.06 -5.32 1.68
CA ARG A 506 21.51 -6.44 0.90
C ARG A 506 21.19 -7.61 1.84
N PRO A 507 20.09 -8.34 1.61
CA PRO A 507 19.81 -9.52 2.39
C PRO A 507 20.89 -10.58 2.15
N THR A 508 21.17 -11.35 3.20
CA THR A 508 22.08 -12.49 3.20
C THR A 508 21.30 -13.76 3.48
N ASP A 509 21.92 -14.93 3.37
CA ASP A 509 21.27 -16.19 3.75
C ASP A 509 20.83 -16.20 5.23
N ASP A 510 21.49 -15.41 6.09
CA ASP A 510 21.21 -15.32 7.53
C ASP A 510 20.16 -14.25 7.90
N SER A 511 19.64 -13.50 6.93
CA SER A 511 18.65 -12.43 7.17
C SER A 511 17.35 -12.69 6.43
N ASP A 512 16.27 -12.05 6.89
CA ASP A 512 15.08 -11.94 6.04
C ASP A 512 15.33 -10.92 4.90
N VAL A 513 14.39 -10.84 3.95
CA VAL A 513 14.37 -9.85 2.88
C VAL A 513 13.56 -8.61 3.23
N CYS A 514 12.80 -8.65 4.34
CA CYS A 514 12.08 -7.51 4.88
C CYS A 514 12.96 -6.27 5.11
N GLU A 515 12.47 -5.10 4.69
CA GLU A 515 13.12 -3.84 5.03
C GLU A 515 12.86 -3.41 6.47
N GLY A 516 13.77 -2.56 6.98
CA GLY A 516 13.70 -1.97 8.30
C GLY A 516 14.60 -2.69 9.31
N GLY A 517 15.18 -1.92 10.22
CA GLY A 517 15.86 -2.49 11.38
C GLY A 517 14.81 -3.08 12.30
N GLY A 518 14.97 -4.34 12.70
CA GLY A 518 14.01 -5.00 13.61
C GLY A 518 13.77 -4.10 14.83
N ILE A 519 12.53 -3.64 14.97
CA ILE A 519 12.14 -2.71 16.03
C ILE A 519 12.15 -3.50 17.35
N ASP A 520 12.95 -3.06 18.30
CA ASP A 520 12.90 -3.56 19.66
C ASP A 520 11.80 -2.81 20.42
N PHE A 521 10.72 -3.52 20.74
CA PHE A 521 9.60 -2.96 21.50
C PHE A 521 9.89 -2.88 23.01
N GLY A 522 11.10 -3.25 23.45
CA GLY A 522 11.47 -3.32 24.86
C GLY A 522 10.73 -4.42 25.61
N LEU A 523 10.25 -5.42 24.88
CA LEU A 523 9.48 -6.56 25.39
C LEU A 523 10.22 -7.84 25.01
N ASP A 524 10.68 -8.59 26.01
CA ASP A 524 11.53 -9.79 25.83
C ASP A 524 10.97 -10.79 24.81
N ARG A 525 9.63 -10.85 24.67
CA ARG A 525 8.94 -11.71 23.69
C ARG A 525 9.27 -11.34 22.24
N PHE A 526 9.35 -10.05 21.90
CA PHE A 526 9.48 -9.61 20.51
C PHE A 526 10.92 -9.36 20.14
N LYS A 527 11.44 -10.20 19.24
CA LYS A 527 12.81 -10.09 18.75
C LYS A 527 12.85 -9.24 17.47
N PRO A 528 14.02 -8.69 17.10
CA PRO A 528 14.21 -7.95 15.85
C PRO A 528 14.27 -8.89 14.64
N VAL A 529 13.28 -9.78 14.53
CA VAL A 529 13.14 -10.80 13.49
C VAL A 529 11.96 -10.49 12.59
N ARG A 530 12.04 -10.92 11.34
CA ARG A 530 11.07 -10.70 10.27
C ARG A 530 10.90 -11.99 9.48
N SER A 531 9.81 -12.09 8.73
CA SER A 531 9.63 -13.19 7.79
C SER A 531 8.71 -12.79 6.65
N ALA A 532 9.28 -12.53 5.48
CA ALA A 532 8.48 -12.02 4.38
C ALA A 532 7.35 -12.96 3.96
N VAL A 533 7.59 -14.28 4.04
CA VAL A 533 6.56 -15.26 3.68
C VAL A 533 5.48 -15.33 4.75
N ARG A 534 5.83 -15.40 6.05
CA ARG A 534 4.84 -15.45 7.15
C ARG A 534 3.96 -14.20 7.16
N GLU A 535 4.58 -13.03 7.01
CA GLU A 535 3.86 -11.76 7.04
C GLU A 535 2.91 -11.62 5.84
N ASN A 536 3.30 -12.02 4.61
CA ASN A 536 2.35 -12.06 3.48
C ASN A 536 1.28 -13.16 3.64
N ALA A 537 1.63 -14.29 4.26
CA ALA A 537 0.65 -15.34 4.48
C ALA A 537 -0.45 -14.87 5.44
N LEU A 538 -0.07 -14.22 6.54
CA LEU A 538 -1.00 -13.63 7.50
C LEU A 538 -1.77 -12.44 6.92
N TRP A 539 -1.14 -11.59 6.10
CA TRP A 539 -1.84 -10.55 5.34
C TRP A 539 -2.96 -11.15 4.48
N SER A 540 -2.66 -12.24 3.75
CA SER A 540 -3.64 -12.94 2.93
C SER A 540 -4.72 -13.62 3.79
N ILE A 541 -4.38 -14.16 4.96
CA ILE A 541 -5.36 -14.71 5.89
C ILE A 541 -6.31 -13.61 6.40
N VAL A 542 -5.82 -12.40 6.69
CA VAL A 542 -6.68 -11.24 7.02
C VAL A 542 -7.65 -10.95 5.87
N ILE A 543 -7.18 -10.96 4.63
CA ILE A 543 -8.05 -10.78 3.45
C ILE A 543 -9.15 -11.86 3.45
N LEU A 544 -8.80 -13.14 3.55
CA LEU A 544 -9.79 -14.23 3.52
C LEU A 544 -10.78 -14.16 4.70
N CYS A 545 -10.29 -13.87 5.91
CA CYS A 545 -11.13 -13.74 7.11
C CYS A 545 -12.08 -12.54 7.05
N SER A 546 -11.80 -11.54 6.20
CA SER A 546 -12.66 -10.37 6.01
C SER A 546 -13.97 -10.68 5.28
N HIS A 547 -14.11 -11.90 4.75
CA HIS A 547 -15.29 -12.36 4.02
C HIS A 547 -16.15 -13.36 4.83
N GLY A 548 -15.82 -13.57 6.10
CA GLY A 548 -16.63 -14.39 7.02
C GLY A 548 -16.22 -15.86 7.09
N ALA A 549 -16.66 -16.51 8.16
CA ALA A 549 -16.23 -17.86 8.53
C ALA A 549 -16.79 -18.96 7.60
N ASP A 550 -17.98 -18.76 7.03
CA ASP A 550 -18.66 -19.78 6.21
C ASP A 550 -17.85 -20.16 4.95
N LEU A 551 -17.18 -19.18 4.35
CA LEU A 551 -16.34 -19.38 3.16
C LEU A 551 -15.05 -20.17 3.44
N LEU A 552 -14.65 -20.25 4.72
CA LEU A 552 -13.43 -20.95 5.12
C LEU A 552 -13.66 -22.46 5.31
N GLY A 553 -14.92 -22.88 5.46
CA GLY A 553 -15.32 -24.29 5.53
C GLY A 553 -14.47 -25.10 6.52
N THR A 554 -13.92 -26.21 6.06
CA THR A 554 -13.11 -27.11 6.90
C THR A 554 -11.76 -26.53 7.32
N ALA A 555 -11.27 -25.48 6.65
CA ALA A 555 -10.02 -24.81 6.98
C ALA A 555 -10.15 -23.85 8.17
N LEU A 556 -11.38 -23.50 8.59
CA LEU A 556 -11.64 -22.57 9.68
C LEU A 556 -11.00 -23.00 11.01
N GLY A 557 -11.25 -24.24 11.45
CA GLY A 557 -10.72 -24.74 12.72
C GLY A 557 -9.19 -24.69 12.78
N PRO A 558 -8.48 -25.34 11.84
CA PRO A 558 -7.01 -25.28 11.77
C PRO A 558 -6.46 -23.85 11.70
N ALA A 559 -7.14 -22.95 10.98
CA ALA A 559 -6.74 -21.55 10.91
C ALA A 559 -6.89 -20.83 12.26
N VAL A 560 -8.03 -20.99 12.96
CA VAL A 560 -8.24 -20.41 14.29
C VAL A 560 -7.19 -20.90 15.27
N ASP A 561 -6.88 -22.20 15.27
CA ASP A 561 -5.85 -22.78 16.13
C ASP A 561 -4.45 -22.19 15.84
N ALA A 562 -4.08 -22.10 14.56
CA ALA A 562 -2.80 -21.52 14.14
C ALA A 562 -2.69 -20.04 14.52
N LEU A 563 -3.76 -19.27 14.34
CA LEU A 563 -3.79 -17.84 14.68
C LEU A 563 -3.69 -17.63 16.19
N ARG A 564 -4.40 -18.42 17.02
CA ARG A 564 -4.26 -18.41 18.48
C ARG A 564 -2.82 -18.70 18.91
N GLN A 565 -2.21 -19.73 18.33
CA GLN A 565 -0.81 -20.07 18.63
C GLN A 565 0.16 -18.95 18.26
N ILE A 566 -0.03 -18.30 17.11
CA ILE A 566 0.77 -17.13 16.72
C ILE A 566 0.59 -16.00 17.74
N ILE A 567 -0.63 -15.70 18.15
CA ILE A 567 -0.88 -14.66 19.16
C ILE A 567 -0.24 -15.00 20.51
N ALA A 568 -0.12 -16.27 20.88
CA ALA A 568 0.50 -16.69 22.14
C ALA A 568 2.05 -16.71 22.08
N ASP A 569 2.64 -17.25 21.01
CA ASP A 569 4.04 -17.68 21.03
C ASP A 569 4.96 -16.92 20.07
N GLU A 570 4.42 -16.24 19.05
CA GLU A 570 5.23 -15.64 17.98
C GLU A 570 6.14 -14.49 18.49
N GLU A 571 7.36 -14.45 17.95
CA GLU A 571 8.41 -13.47 18.27
C GLU A 571 8.43 -12.29 17.27
N ASN A 572 7.83 -12.46 16.10
CA ASN A 572 7.59 -11.40 15.13
C ASN A 572 6.27 -10.67 15.42
N VAL A 573 6.37 -9.44 15.95
CA VAL A 573 5.21 -8.63 16.34
C VAL A 573 4.23 -8.34 15.20
N PHE A 574 4.71 -8.23 13.95
CA PHE A 574 3.84 -7.98 12.80
C PHE A 574 2.94 -9.19 12.54
N CYS A 575 3.50 -10.41 12.66
CA CYS A 575 2.73 -11.64 12.56
C CYS A 575 1.66 -11.73 13.65
N VAL A 576 2.00 -11.36 14.89
CA VAL A 576 1.02 -11.27 15.99
C VAL A 576 -0.11 -10.30 15.65
N GLY A 577 0.22 -9.10 15.16
CA GLY A 577 -0.77 -8.09 14.78
C GLY A 577 -1.74 -8.57 13.71
N PHE A 578 -1.25 -9.20 12.63
CA PHE A 578 -2.12 -9.73 11.58
C PHE A 578 -2.99 -10.88 12.10
N ALA A 579 -2.47 -11.73 12.98
CA ALA A 579 -3.24 -12.83 13.54
C ALA A 579 -4.40 -12.33 14.44
N MET A 580 -4.14 -11.27 15.23
CA MET A 580 -5.16 -10.59 16.01
C MET A 580 -6.25 -9.97 15.12
N ASP A 581 -5.86 -9.31 14.03
CA ASP A 581 -6.78 -8.70 13.07
C ASP A 581 -7.67 -9.78 12.41
N ALA A 582 -7.05 -10.87 11.93
CA ALA A 582 -7.76 -11.99 11.31
C ALA A 582 -8.84 -12.60 12.22
N LEU A 583 -8.51 -12.91 13.49
CA LEU A 583 -9.49 -13.45 14.43
C LEU A 583 -10.60 -12.45 14.76
N SER A 584 -10.26 -11.17 14.92
CA SER A 584 -11.23 -10.11 15.22
C SER A 584 -12.24 -9.95 14.08
N ARG A 585 -11.78 -10.04 12.83
CA ARG A 585 -12.63 -9.98 11.64
C ARG A 585 -13.61 -11.13 11.55
N LEU A 586 -13.18 -12.35 11.86
CA LEU A 586 -14.07 -13.52 11.91
C LEU A 586 -15.20 -13.33 12.94
N VAL A 587 -14.91 -12.66 14.05
CA VAL A 587 -15.89 -12.41 15.11
C VAL A 587 -16.86 -11.29 14.76
N HIS A 588 -16.37 -10.20 14.16
CA HIS A 588 -17.11 -8.94 14.09
C HIS A 588 -17.61 -8.55 12.70
N LEU A 589 -17.01 -9.02 11.61
CA LEU A 589 -17.49 -8.68 10.27
C LEU A 589 -18.67 -9.59 9.89
N PRO A 590 -19.75 -9.02 9.31
CA PRO A 590 -20.98 -9.77 9.05
C PRO A 590 -20.78 -10.80 7.93
N VAL A 591 -21.48 -11.92 8.06
CA VAL A 591 -21.88 -12.77 6.94
C VAL A 591 -23.30 -12.34 6.57
N ASP A 592 -23.60 -12.16 5.28
CA ASP A 592 -24.99 -11.95 4.86
C ASP A 592 -25.86 -13.12 5.37
N ASP A 593 -26.88 -12.78 6.16
CA ASP A 593 -27.71 -13.65 7.01
C ASP A 593 -28.66 -14.58 6.22
N THR A 594 -28.17 -15.22 5.16
CA THR A 594 -29.02 -15.93 4.18
C THR A 594 -28.70 -17.41 3.96
N SER A 595 -27.66 -17.97 4.59
CA SER A 595 -27.34 -19.40 4.52
C SER A 595 -27.33 -20.08 5.88
N GLU A 596 -27.91 -21.29 5.97
CA GLU A 596 -27.69 -22.19 7.10
C GLU A 596 -26.18 -22.50 7.22
N PRO A 597 -25.57 -22.39 8.41
CA PRO A 597 -24.13 -22.55 8.57
C PRO A 597 -23.68 -23.98 8.24
N ILE A 598 -22.68 -24.11 7.36
CA ILE A 598 -22.24 -25.40 6.81
C ILE A 598 -21.48 -26.25 7.85
N VAL A 599 -20.85 -25.64 8.89
CA VAL A 599 -20.29 -26.20 10.16
C VAL A 599 -19.21 -25.24 10.75
N PRO A 600 -19.07 -25.05 12.08
CA PRO A 600 -20.12 -25.08 13.09
C PRO A 600 -20.05 -23.86 14.06
N GLU A 601 -21.23 -23.33 14.39
CA GLU A 601 -21.50 -22.40 15.50
C GLU A 601 -20.55 -22.56 16.71
N PRO A 602 -20.25 -23.77 17.25
CA PRO A 602 -19.31 -23.98 18.35
C PRO A 602 -17.95 -23.27 18.27
N ILE A 603 -17.23 -23.36 17.14
CA ILE A 603 -15.89 -22.74 17.02
C ILE A 603 -16.02 -21.22 17.08
N MET A 604 -17.03 -20.69 16.40
CA MET A 604 -17.29 -19.26 16.36
C MET A 604 -17.83 -18.73 17.69
N THR A 605 -18.66 -19.48 18.40
CA THR A 605 -19.13 -19.16 19.75
C THR A 605 -17.95 -19.15 20.72
N ASP A 606 -17.11 -20.17 20.70
CA ASP A 606 -15.89 -20.21 21.52
C ASP A 606 -14.96 -19.03 21.22
N LEU A 607 -14.74 -18.73 19.92
CA LEU A 607 -13.91 -17.61 19.51
C LEU A 607 -14.49 -16.26 19.98
N ARG A 608 -15.81 -16.05 19.87
CA ARG A 608 -16.48 -14.84 20.38
C ARG A 608 -16.31 -14.68 21.88
N ASP A 609 -16.52 -15.76 22.64
CA ASP A 609 -16.43 -15.74 24.09
C ASP A 609 -14.98 -15.52 24.58
N GLN A 610 -14.00 -16.04 23.84
CA GLN A 610 -12.59 -16.01 24.22
C GLN A 610 -11.78 -14.87 23.58
N LEU A 611 -12.32 -14.11 22.62
CA LEU A 611 -11.53 -13.16 21.82
C LEU A 611 -10.66 -12.23 22.67
N LEU A 612 -11.24 -11.55 23.68
CA LEU A 612 -10.47 -10.64 24.53
C LEU A 612 -9.41 -11.36 25.38
N THR A 613 -9.67 -12.61 25.78
CA THR A 613 -8.68 -13.43 26.48
C THR A 613 -7.51 -13.77 25.56
N ILE A 614 -7.79 -14.19 24.32
CA ILE A 614 -6.79 -14.50 23.29
C ILE A 614 -5.95 -13.26 22.96
N LEU A 615 -6.59 -12.10 22.76
CA LEU A 615 -5.88 -10.83 22.57
C LEU A 615 -5.04 -10.45 23.80
N GLY A 616 -5.40 -10.97 24.98
CA GLY A 616 -4.69 -10.85 26.24
C GLY A 616 -3.37 -11.62 26.32
N ASP A 617 -3.19 -12.67 25.51
CA ASP A 617 -2.00 -13.52 25.51
C ASP A 617 -0.77 -12.80 24.94
N ALA A 618 -0.97 -11.70 24.21
CA ALA A 618 0.10 -10.82 23.78
C ALA A 618 0.23 -9.56 24.65
N PRO A 619 1.46 -9.09 24.88
CA PRO A 619 1.69 -7.88 25.69
C PRO A 619 1.28 -6.57 24.98
N VAL A 620 1.07 -6.58 23.65
CA VAL A 620 0.73 -5.40 22.84
C VAL A 620 -0.41 -5.70 21.87
N ARG A 621 -1.18 -4.66 21.51
CA ARG A 621 -2.34 -4.75 20.60
C ARG A 621 -2.21 -3.69 19.52
N GLY A 622 -2.50 -4.05 18.27
CA GLY A 622 -2.63 -3.11 17.15
C GLY A 622 -4.03 -2.53 17.12
N TRP A 623 -4.35 -1.60 18.04
CA TRP A 623 -5.71 -1.09 18.26
C TRP A 623 -6.36 -0.49 17.02
N GLU A 624 -5.58 0.17 16.17
CA GLU A 624 -6.02 0.68 14.88
C GLU A 624 -6.60 -0.43 13.98
N ALA A 625 -5.93 -1.58 13.89
CA ALA A 625 -6.40 -2.72 13.11
C ALA A 625 -7.60 -3.39 13.79
N LEU A 626 -7.54 -3.57 15.12
CA LEU A 626 -8.61 -4.21 15.90
C LEU A 626 -9.93 -3.45 15.86
N VAL A 627 -9.91 -2.13 16.06
CA VAL A 627 -11.13 -1.33 16.00
C VAL A 627 -11.67 -1.31 14.58
N ARG A 628 -10.80 -1.26 13.56
CA ARG A 628 -11.23 -1.36 12.17
C ARG A 628 -11.84 -2.74 11.84
N ALA A 629 -11.38 -3.80 12.50
CA ALA A 629 -12.00 -5.12 12.44
C ALA A 629 -13.36 -5.20 13.17
N GLY A 630 -13.72 -4.21 13.99
CA GLY A 630 -14.98 -4.12 14.71
C GLY A 630 -14.90 -4.32 16.23
N VAL A 631 -13.69 -4.46 16.79
CA VAL A 631 -13.51 -4.49 18.25
C VAL A 631 -13.88 -3.13 18.84
N SER A 632 -14.68 -3.10 19.91
CA SER A 632 -15.03 -1.83 20.57
C SER A 632 -13.77 -1.12 21.11
N PRO A 633 -13.61 0.20 20.90
CA PRO A 633 -12.57 0.98 21.57
C PRO A 633 -12.56 0.84 23.09
N ASP A 634 -13.72 0.58 23.71
CA ASP A 634 -13.85 0.37 25.16
C ASP A 634 -13.04 -0.86 25.64
N ALA A 635 -12.71 -1.79 24.74
CA ALA A 635 -11.88 -2.95 25.08
C ALA A 635 -10.46 -2.54 25.52
N ILE A 636 -10.01 -1.32 25.22
CA ILE A 636 -8.72 -0.79 25.70
C ILE A 636 -8.64 -0.84 27.23
N ASP A 637 -9.73 -0.51 27.92
CA ASP A 637 -9.77 -0.45 29.38
C ASP A 637 -9.54 -1.82 30.02
N ALA A 638 -9.94 -2.90 29.34
CA ALA A 638 -9.70 -4.27 29.81
C ALA A 638 -8.21 -4.64 29.84
N PHE A 639 -7.36 -3.87 29.16
CA PHE A 639 -5.92 -4.11 29.05
C PHE A 639 -5.08 -2.95 29.61
N ALA A 640 -5.72 -1.95 30.21
CA ALA A 640 -5.00 -0.89 30.92
C ALA A 640 -4.22 -1.49 32.10
N PRO A 641 -3.02 -0.98 32.41
CA PRO A 641 -2.31 -1.36 33.63
C PRO A 641 -3.21 -1.11 34.85
N PRO A 642 -3.24 -2.01 35.85
CA PRO A 642 -4.00 -1.75 37.07
C PRO A 642 -3.53 -0.45 37.71
N ALA A 643 -4.50 0.38 38.09
CA ALA A 643 -4.32 1.73 38.64
C ALA A 643 -3.50 1.77 39.94
#